data_AF-A0A5A5R0J3-F1
#
_entry.id   AF-A0A5A5R0J3-F1
#
_cell.length_a   1.000
_cell.length_b   1.000
_cell.length_c   1.000
_cell.angle_alpha   90.00
_cell.angle_beta   90.00
_cell.angle_gamma   90.00
#
_symmetry.space_group_name_H-M   'P 1'
#
loop_
_entity.id
_entity.type
_entity.pdbx_description
1 polymer ?
#
loop_
_entity_poly.entity_id
_entity_poly.type
_entity_poly.pdbx_seq_one_letter_code
_entity_poly.pdbx_strand_id
1 'polypeptide(L)'
;MSNPLSVQETATATSSSMVQELGWEQLAAVPFDYGVSAGGGLATDGTYVYAADFSGDGNDDYIDLNSNLSDESGESLENLGIANGSVRFARYNPATDTWEDLPILNGEGVSGDAFSAGNLVNPLFVAGNKLYYYQFRSGPQIAALYSYDLSTGTSGTWTQEWEKTSTSEDSPLINVNAGVLGLDVNEEPVILHHTGGGDYNFARTDNVGGGGTHTQLTPNWSFAGEHFPRNGDWEYNTTNDRLYHLSGDQLVMWTHDDFAYPGGSFLTSTPNGESPLASQSTLIYSLKNDLGWTNSGTGTSLWGNSVTAVNGDLYLLRGETSTDGWPFNEGRGLINNRNFAKVGANGWLETLPDVPFNIGKGSGAVYLNGYLYVTQGDTLTVSDDYGNVVPLNGEGIRSPGLGFARFAITNNLGTTYTVTNTNDDGEGSLRWAITESNNNPGTDTIVFNIGEGGYYTNTITPLSALPEITSPVLIDGTSQPGYAGTPIIQISGYYLTYYQPDQAVSGLVISAGDSTVRGLIITQFSGYGIQLTDQGNNIIQGNYIGGVNYIISEIGNNLEGLAGQFFFGNGEGGILIESANNLIGGATTSERNIISGNTGKPGVLINGETAIDNRVVNNYIGLDSSGTSSRPNGAGLEIVNGSDNIIEKNVIAGNTNTGVSVLSYGNIANNNQILSNWIGTSSQGYYFLGNGDDGIDLAGAKNTLVQGNHIYYNQSTGVVIRGADATGNQITGNSLFNNAEGMSIQEEAQGNSITGNTINHNNSNGISVDNSQKNTIQGNSIYENYGLGIDLGRDGVTVNDEGDSDTGANALQNYPVFTSAEVVAGTATLIGYLDSEANKEYRIEIFANRTQDASGNGEGEDYRTYITVTTDDNGRADFTLSLSAERLYSYITGTATNPDGNTSEFSPSITLTGELPNLMITEATAPTNVGLEQSFTVNWTVKNQGTVTTPWSSWSDGIVYSSDNIWGNDNDYYINNFWIDSSNSNVPLDPDETYTMTGNVTLPSYIAATSGYLLLKTDQYNYQAETDDTDNIYSIPIVISQPNLIITEVTAPTTATASQTITLSWTGKNDSSVTTGSSYWYDQVVFSTNDIYGDSDDIYLNQQYISSSNGLPLEPNETYTVSNTITLPSNAVGSGYLLFKTDAYNYQTESNENDNVYTQAIDIAVPNLIITEVTAPTTATASQTITLSWTGKNDSSVTTGSYYWYDQVVFSTNDIYGDSDDIYLNQQYISSSNGLPLEPNETYTVIPSPYPVMQ
;
A
#
# COMPACT_ATOMS: atom_id res chain seq x y z
N MET A 1 28.91 47.73 21.28
CA MET A 1 28.59 49.06 21.90
C MET A 1 27.22 49.48 21.39
N SER A 2 26.42 50.07 22.30
CA SER A 2 25.03 50.59 22.19
C SER A 2 23.88 49.59 21.95
N ASN A 3 23.24 49.22 23.06
CA ASN A 3 21.89 48.64 23.28
C ASN A 3 20.81 49.77 23.23
N PRO A 4 19.50 49.54 23.46
CA PRO A 4 18.53 48.51 22.99
C PRO A 4 17.18 49.15 22.51
N LEU A 5 16.18 48.36 22.07
CA LEU A 5 14.70 48.58 22.06
C LEU A 5 14.09 47.45 21.20
N SER A 6 13.03 46.71 21.54
CA SER A 6 12.10 46.66 22.66
C SER A 6 11.49 45.25 22.70
N VAL A 7 11.35 44.67 23.89
CA VAL A 7 10.46 43.54 24.16
C VAL A 7 9.06 43.95 23.71
N GLN A 8 8.49 43.25 22.72
CA GLN A 8 7.05 43.34 22.49
C GLN A 8 6.38 42.54 23.61
N GLU A 9 5.67 43.26 24.46
CA GLU A 9 4.61 42.70 25.29
C GLU A 9 3.69 41.86 24.40
N THR A 10 3.53 40.58 24.74
CA THR A 10 2.45 39.76 24.24
C THR A 10 1.14 40.47 24.58
N ALA A 11 0.48 40.99 23.55
CA ALA A 11 -0.88 41.49 23.68
C ALA A 11 -1.73 40.33 24.19
N THR A 12 -2.29 40.49 25.39
CA THR A 12 -3.35 39.65 25.91
C THR A 12 -4.56 39.89 25.01
N ALA A 13 -4.76 39.01 24.03
CA ALA A 13 -5.97 38.99 23.23
C ALA A 13 -7.14 38.71 24.18
N THR A 14 -8.01 39.70 24.33
CA THR A 14 -9.31 39.53 25.00
C THR A 14 -10.14 38.54 24.20
N SER A 15 -10.80 37.58 24.86
CA SER A 15 -11.57 36.48 24.25
C SER A 15 -12.56 36.92 23.16
N SER A 16 -13.01 38.17 23.15
CA SER A 16 -13.90 38.69 22.10
C SER A 16 -13.27 38.85 20.72
N SER A 17 -11.93 38.98 20.60
CA SER A 17 -11.26 39.17 19.30
C SER A 17 -10.90 37.87 18.59
N MET A 18 -10.56 36.80 19.34
CA MET A 18 -10.30 35.46 18.77
C MET A 18 -11.56 34.79 18.22
N VAL A 19 -12.72 35.11 18.80
CA VAL A 19 -14.01 34.51 18.42
C VAL A 19 -14.41 34.95 17.01
N GLN A 20 -14.22 36.23 16.65
CA GLN A 20 -14.57 36.76 15.32
C GLN A 20 -13.66 36.29 14.16
N GLU A 21 -12.40 35.91 14.42
CA GLU A 21 -11.48 35.43 13.37
C GLU A 21 -11.78 34.01 12.88
N LEU A 22 -12.51 33.21 13.68
CA LEU A 22 -12.81 31.79 13.40
C LEU A 22 -14.25 31.53 12.94
N GLY A 23 -15.02 32.58 12.61
CA GLY A 23 -16.40 32.43 12.11
C GLY A 23 -17.44 32.03 13.16
N TRP A 24 -17.14 32.24 14.44
CA TRP A 24 -18.10 32.06 15.53
C TRP A 24 -18.37 33.39 16.24
N GLU A 25 -19.60 33.64 16.69
CA GLU A 25 -19.86 34.73 17.65
C GLU A 25 -20.36 34.12 18.96
N GLN A 26 -19.62 34.35 20.05
CA GLN A 26 -20.10 34.08 21.41
C GLN A 26 -21.22 35.08 21.68
N LEU A 27 -22.47 34.62 21.57
CA LEU A 27 -23.60 35.44 21.95
C LEU A 27 -23.69 35.49 23.48
N ALA A 28 -24.21 36.60 24.01
CA ALA A 28 -24.40 36.80 25.44
C ALA A 28 -25.03 35.55 26.06
N ALA A 29 -24.50 35.13 27.20
CA ALA A 29 -25.04 33.99 27.91
C ALA A 29 -26.54 34.22 28.17
N VAL A 30 -27.33 33.21 27.86
CA VAL A 30 -28.77 33.27 28.06
C VAL A 30 -28.97 33.25 29.57
N PRO A 31 -29.55 34.29 30.20
CA PRO A 31 -29.84 34.26 31.62
C PRO A 31 -30.83 33.11 31.84
N PHE A 32 -30.32 32.05 32.43
CA PHE A 32 -31.17 31.08 33.09
C PHE A 32 -31.48 31.73 34.43
N ASP A 33 -32.76 31.97 34.73
CA ASP A 33 -33.14 32.45 36.07
C ASP A 33 -32.73 31.42 37.15
N TYR A 34 -32.30 30.19 36.79
CA TYR A 34 -31.93 29.09 37.68
C TYR A 34 -30.78 28.27 37.04
N GLY A 35 -29.68 27.94 37.73
CA GLY A 35 -28.55 27.21 37.09
C GLY A 35 -28.90 25.83 36.52
N VAL A 36 -28.19 25.36 35.48
CA VAL A 36 -28.25 23.96 34.99
C VAL A 36 -27.12 23.18 35.66
N SER A 37 -27.44 22.17 36.48
CA SER A 37 -26.44 21.32 37.14
C SER A 37 -25.60 20.50 36.14
N ALA A 38 -24.31 20.30 36.43
CA ALA A 38 -23.43 19.40 35.67
C ALA A 38 -24.00 17.97 35.65
N GLY A 39 -24.59 17.57 34.52
CA GLY A 39 -25.25 16.27 34.35
C GLY A 39 -26.63 16.32 33.70
N GLY A 40 -27.25 17.49 33.59
CA GLY A 40 -28.52 17.67 32.87
C GLY A 40 -28.31 17.69 31.36
N GLY A 41 -28.72 16.65 30.64
CA GLY A 41 -28.61 16.63 29.16
C GLY A 41 -29.41 17.76 28.49
N LEU A 42 -29.11 18.03 27.20
CA LEU A 42 -29.91 18.92 26.35
C LEU A 42 -30.67 18.11 25.29
N ALA A 43 -31.87 18.53 24.93
CA ALA A 43 -32.64 17.97 23.81
C ALA A 43 -33.35 19.07 23.02
N THR A 44 -33.88 18.76 21.84
CA THR A 44 -34.67 19.70 21.03
C THR A 44 -35.78 18.99 20.28
N ASP A 45 -36.89 19.69 20.05
CA ASP A 45 -37.99 19.26 19.16
C ASP A 45 -37.93 19.96 17.78
N GLY A 46 -36.83 20.66 17.50
CA GLY A 46 -36.67 21.50 16.31
C GLY A 46 -37.27 22.91 16.42
N THR A 47 -37.98 23.21 17.51
CA THR A 47 -38.51 24.54 17.82
C THR A 47 -37.95 25.09 19.13
N TYR A 48 -37.89 24.27 20.19
CA TYR A 48 -37.39 24.61 21.52
C TYR A 48 -36.20 23.75 21.90
N VAL A 49 -35.29 24.30 22.72
CA VAL A 49 -34.23 23.53 23.39
C VAL A 49 -34.70 23.20 24.81
N TYR A 50 -34.73 21.92 25.17
CA TYR A 50 -35.15 21.43 26.48
C TYR A 50 -33.91 21.14 27.34
N ALA A 51 -33.98 21.54 28.60
CA ALA A 51 -32.95 21.29 29.62
C ALA A 51 -33.58 20.74 30.91
N ALA A 52 -32.80 19.99 31.69
CA ALA A 52 -33.19 19.52 33.01
C ALA A 52 -32.20 20.00 34.08
N ASP A 53 -32.72 20.36 35.26
CA ASP A 53 -31.96 20.75 36.45
C ASP A 53 -32.29 19.82 37.64
N PHE A 54 -31.26 19.38 38.37
CA PHE A 54 -31.34 18.39 39.45
C PHE A 54 -31.10 19.03 40.82
N SER A 55 -31.97 18.73 41.80
CA SER A 55 -31.70 19.04 43.20
C SER A 55 -31.01 17.85 43.89
N GLY A 56 -29.73 17.94 44.25
CA GLY A 56 -29.13 16.95 45.14
C GLY A 56 -27.65 17.12 45.47
N ASP A 57 -27.32 17.81 46.56
CA ASP A 57 -26.98 17.25 47.87
C ASP A 57 -27.02 18.39 48.92
N GLY A 58 -26.75 18.11 50.21
CA GLY A 58 -26.84 19.10 51.29
C GLY A 58 -25.67 20.10 51.36
N ASN A 59 -24.79 20.12 50.36
CA ASN A 59 -23.51 20.85 50.37
C ASN A 59 -23.25 21.63 49.08
N ASP A 60 -24.09 21.47 48.05
CA ASP A 60 -23.91 22.13 46.76
C ASP A 60 -24.57 23.52 46.75
N ASP A 61 -23.77 24.50 46.33
CA ASP A 61 -24.11 25.92 46.21
C ASP A 61 -25.40 26.09 45.37
N TYR A 62 -26.50 26.48 46.03
CA TYR A 62 -27.59 27.14 45.34
C TYR A 62 -27.03 28.45 44.75
N ILE A 63 -27.14 28.64 43.43
CA ILE A 63 -26.83 29.95 42.83
C ILE A 63 -27.96 30.91 43.23
N ASP A 64 -27.60 31.86 44.11
CA ASP A 64 -28.40 32.99 44.62
C ASP A 64 -29.29 33.64 43.55
N LEU A 65 -30.58 33.65 43.82
CA LEU A 65 -31.64 34.14 42.93
C LEU A 65 -31.85 35.67 42.93
N ASN A 66 -30.99 36.46 43.57
CA ASN A 66 -31.17 37.93 43.61
C ASN A 66 -29.88 38.76 43.49
N SER A 67 -28.80 38.21 42.94
CA SER A 67 -27.56 38.96 42.67
C SER A 67 -26.97 39.67 43.90
N ASN A 68 -27.01 39.03 45.07
CA ASN A 68 -26.41 39.53 46.30
C ASN A 68 -25.51 38.47 46.94
N LEU A 69 -24.28 38.40 46.41
CA LEU A 69 -23.20 37.48 46.77
C LEU A 69 -22.85 37.50 48.27
N SER A 70 -23.53 36.67 49.06
CA SER A 70 -22.99 36.14 50.32
C SER A 70 -23.68 34.83 50.68
N ASP A 71 -22.91 33.75 50.66
CA ASP A 71 -23.27 32.42 51.14
C ASP A 71 -23.68 32.49 52.62
N GLU A 72 -24.98 32.52 52.89
CA GLU A 72 -25.53 32.31 54.23
C GLU A 72 -26.33 31.00 54.25
N SER A 73 -26.15 30.24 55.33
CA SER A 73 -26.78 28.94 55.67
C SER A 73 -28.32 28.86 55.68
N GLY A 74 -29.03 29.85 55.10
CA GLY A 74 -30.48 29.93 55.00
C GLY A 74 -31.09 29.42 53.68
N GLU A 75 -30.28 29.07 52.67
CA GLU A 75 -30.75 28.62 51.34
C GLU A 75 -30.98 27.10 51.24
N SER A 76 -31.59 26.46 52.26
CA SER A 76 -31.98 25.05 52.13
C SER A 76 -33.22 24.90 51.22
N LEU A 77 -33.20 23.90 50.31
CA LEU A 77 -34.29 23.44 49.44
C LEU A 77 -35.70 23.44 50.08
N GLU A 78 -35.78 23.20 51.39
CA GLU A 78 -37.02 23.23 52.17
C GLU A 78 -37.74 24.59 52.17
N ASN A 79 -37.03 25.71 52.01
CA ASN A 79 -37.61 27.07 52.01
C ASN A 79 -38.26 27.46 50.68
N LEU A 80 -37.94 26.77 49.58
CA LEU A 80 -38.58 26.93 48.27
C LEU A 80 -39.74 25.94 48.04
N GLY A 81 -40.01 25.06 49.02
CA GLY A 81 -41.05 24.03 48.91
C GLY A 81 -40.72 22.90 47.93
N ILE A 82 -39.45 22.71 47.58
CA ILE A 82 -38.97 21.69 46.63
C ILE A 82 -38.34 20.54 47.42
N ALA A 83 -38.79 19.30 47.17
CA ALA A 83 -38.26 18.12 47.85
C ALA A 83 -36.89 17.72 47.29
N ASN A 84 -35.98 17.26 48.15
CA ASN A 84 -34.68 16.72 47.72
C ASN A 84 -34.88 15.53 46.74
N GLY A 85 -34.14 15.52 45.63
CA GLY A 85 -34.31 14.57 44.52
C GLY A 85 -35.38 14.94 43.46
N SER A 86 -35.90 16.17 43.46
CA SER A 86 -36.79 16.67 42.40
C SER A 86 -36.02 16.99 41.11
N VAL A 87 -36.68 16.84 39.95
CA VAL A 87 -36.16 17.24 38.64
C VAL A 87 -37.03 18.37 38.08
N ARG A 88 -36.38 19.46 37.66
CA ARG A 88 -37.03 20.56 36.94
C ARG A 88 -36.71 20.44 35.47
N PHE A 89 -37.69 20.74 34.63
CA PHE A 89 -37.49 20.88 33.19
C PHE A 89 -37.75 22.33 32.80
N ALA A 90 -37.00 22.83 31.83
CA ALA A 90 -37.25 24.11 31.20
C ALA A 90 -37.11 23.95 29.69
N ARG A 91 -37.80 24.82 28.94
CA ARG A 91 -37.61 24.92 27.49
C ARG A 91 -37.22 26.33 27.11
N TYR A 92 -36.23 26.45 26.25
CA TYR A 92 -35.76 27.69 25.68
C TYR A 92 -36.34 27.85 24.29
N ASN A 93 -36.89 29.03 24.01
CA ASN A 93 -37.36 29.41 22.69
C ASN A 93 -36.30 30.28 21.99
N PRO A 94 -35.57 29.74 20.99
CA PRO A 94 -34.57 30.49 20.24
C PRO A 94 -35.12 31.70 19.48
N ALA A 95 -36.41 31.66 19.09
CA ALA A 95 -37.02 32.72 18.29
C ALA A 95 -37.37 33.97 19.12
N THR A 96 -37.61 33.79 20.42
CA THR A 96 -37.94 34.90 21.34
C THR A 96 -36.85 35.17 22.37
N ASP A 97 -35.81 34.33 22.43
CA ASP A 97 -34.72 34.38 23.41
C ASP A 97 -35.22 34.34 24.86
N THR A 98 -36.20 33.47 25.13
CA THR A 98 -36.86 33.34 26.43
C THR A 98 -36.92 31.88 26.88
N TRP A 99 -36.68 31.65 28.17
CA TRP A 99 -36.97 30.38 28.83
C TRP A 99 -38.43 30.34 29.32
N GLU A 100 -38.99 29.14 29.30
CA GLU A 100 -40.28 28.80 29.90
C GLU A 100 -40.09 27.62 30.86
N ASP A 101 -40.47 27.82 32.12
CA ASP A 101 -40.48 26.75 33.12
C ASP A 101 -41.51 25.68 32.73
N LEU A 102 -41.10 24.42 32.78
CA LEU A 102 -42.02 23.28 32.72
C LEU A 102 -42.34 22.82 34.17
N PRO A 103 -43.51 22.21 34.40
CA PRO A 103 -43.91 21.74 35.72
C PRO A 103 -42.84 20.88 36.40
N ILE A 104 -42.52 21.21 37.65
CA ILE A 104 -41.58 20.44 38.49
C ILE A 104 -42.14 19.03 38.70
N LEU A 105 -41.31 18.01 38.47
CA LEU A 105 -41.63 16.64 38.85
C LEU A 105 -41.35 16.47 40.35
N ASN A 106 -42.29 16.94 41.17
CA ASN A 106 -42.32 16.72 42.62
C ASN A 106 -42.79 15.30 42.91
N GLY A 107 -41.87 14.35 43.10
CA GLY A 107 -42.21 13.10 43.78
C GLY A 107 -42.36 13.38 45.28
N GLU A 108 -43.45 12.94 45.92
CA GLU A 108 -43.43 12.83 47.39
C GLU A 108 -42.23 11.97 47.79
N GLY A 109 -41.34 12.54 48.60
CA GLY A 109 -39.99 12.04 48.82
C GLY A 109 -39.94 10.61 49.34
N VAL A 110 -39.08 9.79 48.73
CA VAL A 110 -38.53 8.60 49.36
C VAL A 110 -37.16 8.99 49.91
N SER A 111 -36.99 8.94 51.23
CA SER A 111 -35.72 9.29 51.89
C SER A 111 -34.61 8.32 51.48
N GLY A 112 -33.53 8.83 50.88
CA GLY A 112 -32.32 8.08 50.57
C GLY A 112 -31.28 8.97 49.86
N ASP A 113 -30.00 8.76 50.16
CA ASP A 113 -28.90 9.60 49.67
C ASP A 113 -28.88 9.71 48.14
N ALA A 114 -29.06 10.94 47.64
CA ALA A 114 -28.83 11.29 46.25
C ALA A 114 -27.31 11.38 46.01
N PHE A 115 -26.86 10.62 45.01
CA PHE A 115 -25.55 10.53 44.34
C PHE A 115 -24.27 11.04 45.04
N SER A 116 -23.27 10.13 45.11
CA SER A 116 -21.86 10.51 45.11
C SER A 116 -21.50 11.15 43.76
N ALA A 117 -20.98 12.37 43.82
CA ALA A 117 -20.40 13.13 42.72
C ALA A 117 -19.72 12.25 41.64
N GLY A 118 -20.15 12.44 40.38
CA GLY A 118 -19.17 12.54 39.31
C GLY A 118 -19.26 11.62 38.08
N ASN A 119 -20.18 10.66 37.92
CA ASN A 119 -19.96 9.63 36.87
C ASN A 119 -21.14 9.17 35.96
N LEU A 120 -22.35 9.75 35.99
CA LEU A 120 -23.45 9.32 35.08
C LEU A 120 -24.28 10.51 34.56
N VAL A 121 -24.24 10.76 33.24
CA VAL A 121 -25.11 11.71 32.52
C VAL A 121 -26.23 10.89 31.86
N ASN A 122 -27.49 11.11 32.23
CA ASN A 122 -28.63 10.49 31.54
C ASN A 122 -29.17 11.47 30.48
N PRO A 123 -29.15 11.13 29.18
CA PRO A 123 -29.59 12.06 28.14
C PRO A 123 -31.10 12.31 28.20
N LEU A 124 -31.47 13.58 28.11
CA LEU A 124 -32.81 14.01 27.71
C LEU A 124 -33.02 13.65 26.24
N PHE A 125 -34.19 13.17 25.86
CA PHE A 125 -34.55 13.04 24.45
C PHE A 125 -36.00 13.42 24.19
N VAL A 126 -36.27 14.00 23.03
CA VAL A 126 -37.62 14.28 22.53
C VAL A 126 -37.96 13.26 21.44
N ALA A 127 -39.15 12.68 21.53
CA ALA A 127 -39.71 11.84 20.48
C ALA A 127 -41.21 12.09 20.33
N GLY A 128 -41.64 12.44 19.11
CA GLY A 128 -43.01 12.90 18.84
C GLY A 128 -43.37 14.11 19.72
N ASN A 129 -44.53 14.05 20.37
CA ASN A 129 -44.99 15.09 21.30
C ASN A 129 -44.56 14.81 22.76
N LYS A 130 -43.49 14.06 23.01
CA LYS A 130 -43.06 13.71 24.38
C LYS A 130 -41.56 13.95 24.60
N LEU A 131 -41.23 14.52 25.76
CA LEU A 131 -39.87 14.63 26.30
C LEU A 131 -39.67 13.53 27.33
N TYR A 132 -38.63 12.72 27.18
CA TYR A 132 -38.34 11.58 28.03
C TYR A 132 -37.09 11.81 28.87
N TYR A 133 -37.11 11.29 30.10
CA TYR A 133 -36.01 11.37 31.06
C TYR A 133 -35.89 10.06 31.84
N TYR A 134 -34.67 9.52 31.92
CA TYR A 134 -34.38 8.27 32.64
C TYR A 134 -33.63 8.56 33.95
N GLN A 135 -34.01 7.94 35.06
CA GLN A 135 -33.39 8.14 36.38
C GLN A 135 -33.04 6.81 37.06
N PHE A 136 -31.87 6.76 37.72
CA PHE A 136 -31.41 5.64 38.54
C PHE A 136 -31.29 6.08 40.02
N ARG A 137 -31.74 5.24 40.99
CA ARG A 137 -31.69 5.55 42.45
C ARG A 137 -30.63 4.70 43.17
N SER A 138 -29.81 5.31 44.05
CA SER A 138 -28.71 4.62 44.78
C SER A 138 -29.15 3.74 45.96
N GLY A 139 -30.43 3.83 46.37
CA GLY A 139 -31.06 3.06 47.46
C GLY A 139 -31.52 1.64 47.05
N PRO A 140 -32.68 1.11 47.51
CA PRO A 140 -33.24 -0.11 46.91
C PRO A 140 -33.28 0.14 45.40
N GLN A 141 -32.53 -0.65 44.62
CA GLN A 141 -32.13 -0.30 43.26
C GLN A 141 -33.36 -0.17 42.36
N ILE A 142 -33.89 1.05 42.26
CA ILE A 142 -35.08 1.40 41.50
C ILE A 142 -34.63 2.26 40.31
N ALA A 143 -35.03 1.85 39.11
CA ALA A 143 -34.91 2.64 37.89
C ALA A 143 -36.29 3.17 37.49
N ALA A 144 -36.36 4.36 36.91
CA ALA A 144 -37.62 4.97 36.47
C ALA A 144 -37.45 5.72 35.14
N LEU A 145 -38.42 5.56 34.24
CA LEU A 145 -38.53 6.33 33.00
C LEU A 145 -39.71 7.30 33.09
N TYR A 146 -39.38 8.58 32.99
CA TYR A 146 -40.31 9.70 32.98
C TYR A 146 -40.59 10.13 31.55
N SER A 147 -41.84 10.50 31.27
CA SER A 147 -42.21 11.15 30.02
C SER A 147 -43.09 12.37 30.31
N TYR A 148 -42.89 13.42 29.52
CA TYR A 148 -43.59 14.68 29.61
C TYR A 148 -44.24 14.98 28.26
N ASP A 149 -45.56 15.12 28.23
CA ASP A 149 -46.30 15.42 27.00
C ASP A 149 -46.20 16.91 26.63
N LEU A 150 -45.44 17.19 25.58
CA LEU A 150 -45.17 18.51 25.03
C LEU A 150 -46.43 19.15 24.40
N SER A 151 -47.42 18.37 23.99
CA SER A 151 -48.62 18.88 23.31
C SER A 151 -49.68 19.44 24.27
N THR A 152 -49.72 18.97 25.51
CA THR A 152 -50.73 19.39 26.51
C THR A 152 -50.22 20.45 27.48
N GLY A 153 -48.89 20.58 27.65
CA GLY A 153 -48.27 21.60 28.50
C GLY A 153 -48.60 21.48 30.00
N THR A 154 -49.23 20.40 30.43
CA THR A 154 -49.63 20.20 31.84
C THR A 154 -49.32 18.78 32.31
N SER A 155 -48.35 18.70 33.23
CA SER A 155 -47.90 17.54 34.03
C SER A 155 -47.13 16.43 33.31
N GLY A 156 -45.95 16.08 33.87
CA GLY A 156 -45.25 14.83 33.56
C GLY A 156 -46.00 13.65 34.18
N THR A 157 -46.14 12.56 33.42
CA THR A 157 -46.76 11.33 33.90
C THR A 157 -45.70 10.26 34.10
N TRP A 158 -45.80 9.55 35.23
CA TRP A 158 -45.03 8.34 35.48
C TRP A 158 -45.34 7.29 34.41
N THR A 159 -44.36 6.93 33.60
CA THR A 159 -44.53 5.92 32.54
C THR A 159 -44.23 4.51 33.05
N GLN A 160 -43.16 4.32 33.86
CA GLN A 160 -42.85 3.03 34.50
C GLN A 160 -41.80 3.15 35.62
N GLU A 161 -41.93 2.32 36.67
CA GLU A 161 -40.96 2.16 37.76
C GLU A 161 -40.58 0.67 37.89
N TRP A 162 -39.30 0.37 38.05
CA TRP A 162 -38.80 -0.99 38.21
C TRP A 162 -38.08 -1.13 39.56
N GLU A 163 -38.61 -1.95 40.49
CA GLU A 163 -37.96 -2.24 41.78
C GLU A 163 -37.11 -3.52 41.73
N LYS A 164 -35.89 -3.47 42.28
CA LYS A 164 -35.10 -4.69 42.55
C LYS A 164 -35.70 -5.49 43.70
N THR A 165 -36.40 -6.57 43.38
CA THR A 165 -36.81 -7.56 44.39
C THR A 165 -35.62 -8.45 44.76
N SER A 166 -35.08 -8.24 45.96
CA SER A 166 -33.93 -8.98 46.49
C SER A 166 -34.33 -10.40 46.91
N THR A 167 -34.23 -11.43 46.06
CA THR A 167 -34.10 -12.84 46.56
C THR A 167 -33.68 -13.94 45.56
N SER A 168 -33.31 -13.70 44.31
CA SER A 168 -32.78 -14.78 43.44
C SER A 168 -31.47 -14.39 42.77
N GLU A 169 -30.53 -15.34 42.76
CA GLU A 169 -29.25 -15.30 42.03
C GLU A 169 -29.42 -15.14 40.51
N ASP A 170 -30.67 -15.09 40.02
CA ASP A 170 -31.07 -14.59 38.70
C ASP A 170 -31.49 -13.10 38.76
N SER A 171 -30.63 -12.20 39.25
CA SER A 171 -30.94 -10.76 39.36
C SER A 171 -30.66 -10.00 38.04
N PRO A 172 -31.48 -8.98 37.66
CA PRO A 172 -31.97 -8.80 36.29
C PRO A 172 -31.14 -7.84 35.39
N LEU A 173 -31.40 -7.99 34.08
CA LEU A 173 -30.87 -7.36 32.86
C LEU A 173 -30.98 -5.82 32.74
N ILE A 174 -31.02 -5.06 33.83
CA ILE A 174 -30.93 -3.58 33.82
C ILE A 174 -30.10 -3.16 35.03
N ASN A 175 -28.81 -2.88 34.81
CA ASN A 175 -27.87 -2.38 35.83
C ASN A 175 -27.56 -0.89 35.60
N VAL A 176 -26.60 -0.34 36.35
CA VAL A 176 -26.11 1.05 36.21
C VAL A 176 -25.58 1.41 34.81
N ASN A 177 -25.46 0.43 33.90
CA ASN A 177 -25.00 0.56 32.52
C ASN A 177 -26.13 0.38 31.49
N ALA A 178 -27.37 0.78 31.80
CA ALA A 178 -28.47 0.86 30.84
C ALA A 178 -28.75 2.30 30.39
N GLY A 179 -29.04 2.51 29.10
CA GLY A 179 -29.39 3.82 28.50
C GLY A 179 -30.60 3.72 27.58
N VAL A 180 -31.33 4.83 27.38
CA VAL A 180 -32.49 4.89 26.47
C VAL A 180 -32.03 5.35 25.08
N LEU A 181 -32.43 4.63 24.04
CA LEU A 181 -31.94 4.87 22.67
C LEU A 181 -33.02 5.41 21.71
N GLY A 182 -34.30 5.20 22.00
CA GLY A 182 -35.40 5.62 21.12
C GLY A 182 -36.74 4.95 21.42
N LEU A 183 -37.70 5.09 20.50
CA LEU A 183 -39.01 4.43 20.53
C LEU A 183 -39.05 3.30 19.49
N ASP A 184 -39.87 2.27 19.73
CA ASP A 184 -40.15 1.25 18.72
C ASP A 184 -41.35 1.61 17.81
N VAL A 185 -41.69 0.70 16.88
CA VAL A 185 -42.76 0.88 15.89
C VAL A 185 -44.15 1.17 16.48
N ASN A 186 -44.36 0.89 17.78
CA ASN A 186 -45.59 1.18 18.52
C ASN A 186 -45.46 2.44 19.40
N GLU A 187 -44.43 3.26 19.20
CA GLU A 187 -44.08 4.44 20.01
C GLU A 187 -43.72 4.12 21.48
N GLU A 188 -43.36 2.87 21.78
CA GLU A 188 -42.97 2.46 23.14
C GLU A 188 -41.45 2.59 23.35
N PRO A 189 -40.97 3.06 24.52
CA PRO A 189 -39.54 3.24 24.78
C PRO A 189 -38.76 1.93 24.75
N VAL A 190 -37.57 1.95 24.12
CA VAL A 190 -36.61 0.84 24.06
C VAL A 190 -35.37 1.17 24.87
N ILE A 191 -34.99 0.25 25.76
CA ILE A 191 -33.79 0.34 26.60
C ILE A 191 -32.72 -0.60 26.06
N LEU A 192 -31.48 -0.11 25.97
CA LEU A 192 -30.29 -0.89 25.64
C LEU A 192 -29.53 -1.23 26.92
N HIS A 193 -29.14 -2.50 27.08
CA HIS A 193 -28.38 -2.99 28.24
C HIS A 193 -27.07 -3.68 27.82
N HIS A 194 -25.97 -3.33 28.50
CA HIS A 194 -24.66 -3.99 28.36
C HIS A 194 -24.42 -4.97 29.53
N THR A 195 -24.21 -6.25 29.22
CA THR A 195 -24.03 -7.31 30.24
C THR A 195 -22.58 -7.52 30.70
N GLY A 196 -21.61 -6.81 30.11
CA GLY A 196 -20.19 -7.07 30.31
C GLY A 196 -19.70 -8.21 29.39
N GLY A 197 -18.48 -8.08 28.87
CA GLY A 197 -17.90 -9.08 27.96
C GLY A 197 -18.25 -8.92 26.47
N GLY A 198 -18.87 -7.80 26.06
CA GLY A 198 -19.20 -7.52 24.65
C GLY A 198 -20.63 -7.90 24.23
N ASP A 199 -21.42 -8.51 25.11
CA ASP A 199 -22.83 -8.86 24.86
C ASP A 199 -23.79 -7.69 25.17
N TYR A 200 -24.82 -7.53 24.33
CA TYR A 200 -25.86 -6.50 24.46
C TYR A 200 -27.26 -7.11 24.40
N ASN A 201 -28.17 -6.60 25.22
CA ASN A 201 -29.58 -7.00 25.26
C ASN A 201 -30.50 -5.81 24.96
N PHE A 202 -31.53 -6.04 24.16
CA PHE A 202 -32.62 -5.09 23.91
C PHE A 202 -33.84 -5.49 24.72
N ALA A 203 -34.51 -4.52 25.34
CA ALA A 203 -35.78 -4.73 26.03
C ALA A 203 -36.80 -3.63 25.71
N ARG A 204 -38.01 -4.03 25.31
CA ARG A 204 -39.19 -3.15 25.39
C ARG A 204 -39.55 -2.95 26.86
N THR A 205 -39.93 -1.72 27.19
CA THR A 205 -40.31 -1.35 28.56
C THR A 205 -41.61 -2.04 29.03
N ASP A 206 -42.51 -2.43 28.13
CA ASP A 206 -43.82 -3.01 28.45
C ASP A 206 -43.81 -4.47 28.99
N ASN A 207 -42.67 -5.17 29.04
CA ASN A 207 -42.66 -6.61 29.41
C ASN A 207 -41.51 -7.07 30.32
N VAL A 208 -41.00 -6.19 31.19
CA VAL A 208 -39.87 -6.49 32.09
C VAL A 208 -40.24 -7.43 33.26
N GLY A 209 -41.52 -7.50 33.64
CA GLY A 209 -41.99 -8.29 34.80
C GLY A 209 -42.49 -9.72 34.51
N GLY A 210 -42.53 -10.15 33.24
CA GLY A 210 -43.22 -11.37 32.80
C GLY A 210 -42.33 -12.55 32.41
N GLY A 211 -41.01 -12.46 32.51
CA GLY A 211 -40.10 -13.46 31.96
C GLY A 211 -40.10 -13.50 30.42
N GLY A 212 -40.32 -12.34 29.77
CA GLY A 212 -40.20 -12.22 28.32
C GLY A 212 -38.82 -12.67 27.83
N THR A 213 -38.78 -13.45 26.75
CA THR A 213 -37.52 -13.90 26.15
C THR A 213 -36.74 -12.69 25.64
N HIS A 214 -35.65 -12.35 26.34
CA HIS A 214 -34.66 -11.37 25.92
C HIS A 214 -33.85 -11.95 24.74
N THR A 215 -33.72 -11.21 23.65
CA THR A 215 -32.80 -11.60 22.57
C THR A 215 -31.40 -11.18 22.99
N GLN A 216 -30.63 -12.13 23.53
CA GLN A 216 -29.18 -11.98 23.66
C GLN A 216 -28.58 -12.05 22.27
N LEU A 217 -27.97 -10.95 21.81
CA LEU A 217 -27.16 -10.97 20.61
C LEU A 217 -25.83 -11.65 20.96
N THR A 218 -25.75 -12.96 20.72
CA THR A 218 -24.46 -13.67 20.72
C THR A 218 -23.96 -13.80 19.28
N PRO A 219 -22.62 -13.87 19.04
CA PRO A 219 -22.05 -13.84 17.69
C PRO A 219 -22.39 -15.03 16.78
N ASN A 220 -23.07 -16.06 17.29
CA ASN A 220 -23.41 -17.28 16.55
C ASN A 220 -24.92 -17.46 16.39
N TRP A 221 -25.51 -16.84 15.38
CA TRP A 221 -26.92 -17.05 15.03
C TRP A 221 -27.15 -18.41 14.36
N SER A 222 -27.38 -19.44 15.18
CA SER A 222 -28.10 -20.63 14.75
C SER A 222 -28.80 -21.31 15.93
N PHE A 223 -30.03 -20.92 16.29
CA PHE A 223 -30.96 -21.87 16.94
C PHE A 223 -32.43 -21.42 16.83
N ALA A 224 -33.30 -22.40 16.59
CA ALA A 224 -34.75 -22.28 16.50
C ALA A 224 -35.40 -22.36 17.89
N GLY A 225 -36.17 -21.33 18.27
CA GLY A 225 -36.99 -21.29 19.49
C GLY A 225 -38.36 -20.65 19.21
N GLU A 226 -39.40 -21.20 19.82
CA GLU A 226 -40.82 -21.19 19.36
C GLU A 226 -41.64 -19.88 19.49
N HIS A 227 -41.07 -18.71 19.76
CA HIS A 227 -41.87 -17.50 20.10
C HIS A 227 -41.63 -16.22 19.28
N PHE A 228 -41.08 -16.33 18.07
CA PHE A 228 -41.32 -15.35 17.00
C PHE A 228 -42.22 -15.99 15.92
N PRO A 229 -43.52 -15.64 15.81
CA PRO A 229 -44.37 -16.20 14.77
C PRO A 229 -43.87 -15.74 13.39
N ARG A 230 -43.50 -16.73 12.58
CA ARG A 230 -42.89 -16.60 11.25
C ARG A 230 -43.84 -16.10 10.15
N ASN A 231 -44.89 -15.35 10.47
CA ASN A 231 -45.90 -14.91 9.50
C ASN A 231 -46.49 -13.56 9.94
N GLY A 232 -46.05 -12.46 9.31
CA GLY A 232 -46.65 -11.15 9.56
C GLY A 232 -45.85 -9.97 9.02
N ASP A 233 -44.78 -9.58 9.71
CA ASP A 233 -44.32 -8.17 9.65
C ASP A 233 -42.86 -7.94 9.28
N TRP A 234 -42.13 -8.95 8.80
CA TRP A 234 -40.77 -8.78 8.25
C TRP A 234 -40.50 -9.81 7.16
N GLU A 235 -40.45 -9.41 5.87
CA GLU A 235 -40.00 -10.29 4.77
C GLU A 235 -38.49 -10.23 4.60
N TYR A 236 -37.81 -11.36 4.78
CA TYR A 236 -36.37 -11.53 4.51
C TYR A 236 -36.16 -11.87 3.03
N ASN A 237 -35.48 -10.99 2.27
CA ASN A 237 -35.10 -11.24 0.89
C ASN A 237 -33.63 -11.67 0.80
N THR A 238 -33.41 -12.93 0.43
CA THR A 238 -32.10 -13.61 0.36
C THR A 238 -31.12 -13.06 -0.69
N THR A 239 -31.52 -12.10 -1.51
CA THR A 239 -30.69 -11.65 -2.65
C THR A 239 -29.90 -10.36 -2.37
N ASN A 240 -30.22 -9.59 -1.31
CA ASN A 240 -29.67 -8.24 -1.12
C ASN A 240 -29.24 -7.85 0.32
N ASP A 241 -29.16 -8.76 1.29
CA ASP A 241 -28.63 -8.51 2.66
C ASP A 241 -29.02 -7.14 3.28
N ARG A 242 -30.32 -6.86 3.43
CA ARG A 242 -30.82 -5.63 4.09
C ARG A 242 -32.07 -5.90 4.94
N LEU A 243 -32.17 -5.19 6.08
CA LEU A 243 -33.31 -5.15 6.99
C LEU A 243 -33.93 -3.74 6.98
N TYR A 244 -35.26 -3.59 6.90
CA TYR A 244 -35.96 -2.31 7.09
C TYR A 244 -37.20 -2.47 7.95
N HIS A 245 -37.35 -1.61 8.99
CA HIS A 245 -38.60 -0.91 9.42
C HIS A 245 -38.62 -0.58 10.94
N LEU A 246 -38.29 0.67 11.32
CA LEU A 246 -38.72 1.30 12.58
C LEU A 246 -39.66 2.46 12.20
N SER A 247 -40.77 2.64 12.92
CA SER A 247 -41.72 3.73 12.70
C SER A 247 -41.38 4.86 13.68
N GLY A 248 -41.22 6.09 13.17
CA GLY A 248 -40.90 7.28 13.96
C GLY A 248 -39.53 7.91 13.69
N ASP A 249 -39.41 9.21 13.97
CA ASP A 249 -38.39 10.15 13.48
C ASP A 249 -36.93 9.97 13.97
N GLN A 250 -36.46 8.78 14.40
CA GLN A 250 -35.08 8.62 14.91
C GLN A 250 -34.39 7.29 14.52
N LEU A 251 -33.07 7.39 14.27
CA LEU A 251 -32.19 6.34 13.73
C LEU A 251 -31.27 5.72 14.79
N VAL A 252 -31.03 4.40 14.69
CA VAL A 252 -30.07 3.59 15.48
C VAL A 252 -28.76 3.33 14.71
N MET A 253 -27.58 3.51 15.31
CA MET A 253 -26.27 3.03 14.79
C MET A 253 -25.35 2.48 15.90
N TRP A 254 -24.61 1.39 15.61
CA TRP A 254 -23.63 0.70 16.48
C TRP A 254 -22.39 0.22 15.69
N THR A 255 -21.20 0.18 16.30
CA THR A 255 -20.16 -0.86 16.06
C THR A 255 -19.44 -1.35 17.35
N HIS A 256 -19.03 -2.63 17.36
CA HIS A 256 -17.87 -3.25 18.05
C HIS A 256 -17.12 -4.12 17.01
N ASP A 257 -15.80 -4.28 17.14
CA ASP A 257 -14.91 -5.01 16.22
C ASP A 257 -14.37 -6.26 16.95
N ASP A 258 -14.56 -7.46 16.38
CA ASP A 258 -13.94 -8.70 16.84
C ASP A 258 -12.92 -9.18 15.78
N PHE A 259 -11.82 -9.81 16.23
CA PHE A 259 -10.60 -10.09 15.47
C PHE A 259 -10.79 -11.03 14.25
N ALA A 260 -12.00 -11.55 14.04
CA ALA A 260 -12.30 -12.57 13.05
C ALA A 260 -12.93 -12.04 11.74
N TYR A 261 -13.52 -10.83 11.68
CA TYR A 261 -14.14 -10.28 10.46
C TYR A 261 -14.14 -8.74 10.41
N PRO A 262 -13.46 -8.09 9.44
CA PRO A 262 -13.44 -6.63 9.31
C PRO A 262 -14.70 -6.16 8.58
N GLY A 263 -15.77 -5.88 9.32
CA GLY A 263 -17.05 -5.50 8.73
C GLY A 263 -18.13 -5.17 9.76
N GLY A 264 -17.90 -4.16 10.61
CA GLY A 264 -18.97 -3.61 11.44
C GLY A 264 -20.18 -3.20 10.58
N SER A 265 -21.36 -3.72 10.89
CA SER A 265 -22.59 -3.41 10.17
C SER A 265 -23.18 -2.08 10.66
N PHE A 266 -23.15 -1.06 9.82
CA PHE A 266 -23.84 0.21 10.01
C PHE A 266 -25.23 0.16 9.37
N LEU A 267 -26.27 0.57 10.09
CA LEU A 267 -27.61 0.79 9.53
C LEU A 267 -27.93 2.30 9.63
N THR A 268 -28.20 2.96 8.49
CA THR A 268 -28.74 4.32 8.47
C THR A 268 -30.09 4.34 7.77
N SER A 269 -31.08 5.04 8.34
CA SER A 269 -32.36 5.37 7.73
C SER A 269 -32.78 6.78 8.12
N THR A 270 -33.42 7.49 7.19
CA THR A 270 -34.00 8.82 7.46
C THR A 270 -35.18 8.72 8.45
N PRO A 271 -35.53 9.82 9.14
CA PRO A 271 -36.73 9.92 9.99
C PRO A 271 -38.03 9.49 9.29
N ASN A 272 -38.06 9.55 7.96
CA ASN A 272 -39.26 9.33 7.14
C ASN A 272 -39.25 7.97 6.40
N GLY A 273 -38.23 7.14 6.60
CA GLY A 273 -38.19 5.77 6.04
C GLY A 273 -37.97 5.65 4.53
N GLU A 274 -37.66 6.72 3.80
CA GLU A 274 -37.34 6.65 2.37
C GLU A 274 -35.82 6.81 2.12
N SER A 275 -35.15 5.68 1.86
CA SER A 275 -33.74 5.52 1.43
C SER A 275 -32.62 5.91 2.44
N PRO A 276 -31.46 5.23 2.41
CA PRO A 276 -30.28 5.66 3.18
C PRO A 276 -29.73 6.98 2.60
N LEU A 277 -29.27 7.88 3.49
CA LEU A 277 -28.67 9.17 3.12
C LEU A 277 -27.39 9.02 2.26
N ALA A 278 -26.74 7.86 2.27
CA ALA A 278 -25.51 7.61 1.50
C ALA A 278 -25.20 6.11 1.33
N SER A 279 -24.18 5.80 0.53
CA SER A 279 -23.56 4.47 0.58
C SER A 279 -22.86 4.29 1.93
N GLN A 280 -23.06 3.13 2.56
CA GLN A 280 -22.47 2.80 3.86
C GLN A 280 -20.94 2.97 3.88
N SER A 281 -20.27 2.70 2.75
CA SER A 281 -18.82 2.87 2.58
C SER A 281 -18.33 4.32 2.67
N THR A 282 -19.11 5.30 2.19
CA THR A 282 -18.70 6.71 2.15
C THR A 282 -18.70 7.33 3.55
N LEU A 283 -19.76 7.07 4.33
CA LEU A 283 -19.87 7.57 5.70
C LEU A 283 -18.84 6.93 6.64
N ILE A 284 -18.57 5.62 6.48
CA ILE A 284 -17.52 4.94 7.24
C ILE A 284 -16.14 5.52 6.92
N TYR A 285 -15.87 5.78 5.64
CA TYR A 285 -14.62 6.40 5.21
C TYR A 285 -14.45 7.79 5.82
N SER A 286 -15.50 8.60 5.79
CA SER A 286 -15.48 9.96 6.33
C SER A 286 -15.39 9.98 7.87
N LEU A 287 -16.11 9.12 8.59
CA LEU A 287 -15.97 8.97 10.05
C LEU A 287 -14.54 8.58 10.47
N LYS A 288 -13.90 7.69 9.70
CA LYS A 288 -12.54 7.23 9.95
C LYS A 288 -11.50 8.32 9.68
N ASN A 289 -11.59 8.97 8.53
CA ASN A 289 -10.52 9.84 8.02
C ASN A 289 -10.72 11.31 8.39
N ASP A 290 -11.96 11.77 8.54
CA ASP A 290 -12.27 13.18 8.82
C ASP A 290 -12.47 13.43 10.33
N LEU A 291 -13.04 12.47 11.09
CA LEU A 291 -13.15 12.54 12.57
C LEU A 291 -12.16 11.64 13.33
N GLY A 292 -11.26 10.94 12.62
CA GLY A 292 -10.20 10.13 13.22
C GLY A 292 -10.70 8.93 14.04
N TRP A 293 -11.83 8.32 13.67
CA TRP A 293 -12.30 7.08 14.30
C TRP A 293 -11.43 5.89 13.86
N THR A 294 -10.42 5.53 14.66
CA THR A 294 -9.51 4.41 14.38
C THR A 294 -9.94 3.12 15.10
N ASN A 295 -9.75 1.96 14.44
CA ASN A 295 -10.04 0.61 14.97
C ASN A 295 -9.06 0.14 16.06
N SER A 296 -8.34 1.05 16.73
CA SER A 296 -7.27 0.71 17.66
C SER A 296 -7.81 0.48 19.08
N GLY A 297 -8.46 -0.67 19.31
CA GLY A 297 -8.52 -1.44 20.57
C GLY A 297 -8.94 -0.76 21.89
N THR A 298 -9.26 0.53 21.89
CA THR A 298 -9.70 1.31 23.05
C THR A 298 -11.13 1.70 22.76
N GLY A 299 -12.07 1.16 23.54
CA GLY A 299 -13.49 1.23 23.24
C GLY A 299 -13.98 2.66 23.05
N THR A 300 -14.29 3.04 21.81
CA THR A 300 -15.09 4.21 21.50
C THR A 300 -16.53 3.92 21.93
N SER A 301 -16.89 4.42 23.11
CA SER A 301 -18.24 4.32 23.63
C SER A 301 -19.06 5.53 23.19
N LEU A 302 -20.24 5.26 22.61
CA LEU A 302 -21.27 6.27 22.29
C LEU A 302 -21.95 6.87 23.54
N TRP A 303 -21.53 6.47 24.74
CA TRP A 303 -22.11 6.94 25.99
C TRP A 303 -21.70 8.40 26.27
N GLY A 304 -22.60 9.32 25.92
CA GLY A 304 -22.47 10.75 26.19
C GLY A 304 -22.46 11.66 24.96
N ASN A 305 -22.53 11.11 23.75
CA ASN A 305 -22.56 11.92 22.53
C ASN A 305 -23.96 12.54 22.37
N SER A 306 -24.05 13.86 22.30
CA SER A 306 -25.30 14.54 21.96
C SER A 306 -25.52 14.44 20.45
N VAL A 307 -26.14 13.35 20.00
CA VAL A 307 -26.63 13.22 18.63
C VAL A 307 -27.94 13.99 18.55
N THR A 308 -27.99 15.05 17.72
CA THR A 308 -29.24 15.76 17.47
C THR A 308 -29.59 15.67 15.99
N ALA A 309 -30.82 15.23 15.72
CA ALA A 309 -31.43 15.33 14.40
C ALA A 309 -32.32 16.57 14.41
N VAL A 310 -32.06 17.53 13.52
CA VAL A 310 -32.85 18.78 13.43
C VAL A 310 -33.17 19.06 11.98
N ASN A 311 -34.46 19.22 11.66
CA ASN A 311 -34.96 19.54 10.32
C ASN A 311 -34.47 18.59 9.20
N GLY A 312 -34.14 17.34 9.52
CA GLY A 312 -33.65 16.34 8.57
C GLY A 312 -32.13 16.24 8.43
N ASP A 313 -31.35 17.12 9.08
CA ASP A 313 -29.89 17.06 9.15
C ASP A 313 -29.42 16.31 10.42
N LEU A 314 -28.31 15.58 10.30
CA LEU A 314 -27.69 14.81 11.39
C LEU A 314 -26.35 15.44 11.79
N TYR A 315 -26.16 15.70 13.08
CA TYR A 315 -24.91 16.23 13.65
C TYR A 315 -24.31 15.24 14.64
N LEU A 316 -22.98 15.07 14.59
CA LEU A 316 -22.22 14.13 15.41
C LEU A 316 -21.18 14.88 16.24
N LEU A 317 -21.18 14.65 17.55
CA LEU A 317 -20.13 15.08 18.48
C LEU A 317 -19.41 13.85 19.05
N ARG A 318 -18.09 13.82 18.97
CA ARG A 318 -17.20 12.79 19.51
C ARG A 318 -16.67 13.24 20.88
N GLY A 319 -16.85 12.43 21.92
CA GLY A 319 -16.12 12.56 23.18
C GLY A 319 -14.68 12.05 23.06
N GLU A 320 -13.70 12.74 23.66
CA GLU A 320 -12.33 12.21 23.80
C GLU A 320 -12.23 11.28 25.02
N THR A 321 -11.59 10.11 24.85
CA THR A 321 -11.27 9.18 25.94
C THR A 321 -9.87 9.45 26.46
N SER A 322 -9.68 9.46 27.78
CA SER A 322 -8.35 9.42 28.38
C SER A 322 -7.66 8.06 28.15
N THR A 323 -6.35 8.03 28.37
CA THR A 323 -5.45 6.87 28.19
C THR A 323 -5.81 5.63 29.00
N ASP A 324 -6.79 5.71 29.90
CA ASP A 324 -7.01 4.72 30.94
C ASP A 324 -8.05 3.65 30.56
N GLY A 325 -8.58 3.69 29.33
CA GLY A 325 -9.38 2.59 28.75
C GLY A 325 -10.77 2.40 29.37
N TRP A 326 -11.28 3.37 30.12
CA TRP A 326 -12.64 3.37 30.65
C TRP A 326 -13.61 4.13 29.72
N PRO A 327 -14.75 3.54 29.30
CA PRO A 327 -15.65 4.08 28.28
C PRO A 327 -16.56 5.22 28.78
N PHE A 328 -16.12 6.00 29.78
CA PHE A 328 -16.93 7.05 30.38
C PHE A 328 -16.60 8.41 29.77
N ASN A 329 -17.65 9.25 29.63
CA ASN A 329 -17.60 10.60 29.07
C ASN A 329 -16.69 11.51 29.90
N GLU A 330 -15.38 11.37 29.70
CA GLU A 330 -14.34 12.20 30.30
C GLU A 330 -14.03 13.43 29.45
N GLY A 331 -14.89 13.78 28.49
CA GLY A 331 -14.71 14.83 27.47
C GLY A 331 -14.08 16.12 28.02
N ARG A 332 -12.75 16.11 28.06
CA ARG A 332 -11.89 17.26 28.23
C ARG A 332 -11.34 17.51 26.84
N GLY A 333 -11.77 18.57 26.18
CA GLY A 333 -11.29 18.85 24.83
C GLY A 333 -11.95 20.06 24.19
N LEU A 334 -11.23 20.63 23.24
CA LEU A 334 -11.70 21.71 22.37
C LEU A 334 -12.70 21.09 21.40
N ILE A 335 -13.90 21.67 21.22
CA ILE A 335 -14.76 21.23 20.12
C ILE A 335 -14.09 21.72 18.83
N ASN A 336 -13.73 20.82 17.93
CA ASN A 336 -13.00 21.10 16.69
C ASN A 336 -13.54 20.26 15.52
N ASN A 337 -13.05 20.56 14.33
CA ASN A 337 -13.32 19.83 13.10
C ASN A 337 -12.96 18.33 13.13
N ARG A 338 -12.29 17.81 14.18
CA ARG A 338 -12.05 16.37 14.40
C ARG A 338 -13.03 15.71 15.35
N ASN A 339 -13.87 16.48 16.05
CA ASN A 339 -14.83 15.93 17.01
C ASN A 339 -16.26 16.46 16.86
N PHE A 340 -16.55 17.41 15.96
CA PHE A 340 -17.92 17.82 15.64
C PHE A 340 -18.14 18.00 14.13
N ALA A 341 -19.12 17.30 13.56
CA ALA A 341 -19.42 17.39 12.12
C ALA A 341 -20.91 17.18 11.80
N LYS A 342 -21.36 17.77 10.69
CA LYS A 342 -22.64 17.46 10.07
C LYS A 342 -22.46 16.30 9.09
N VAL A 343 -23.40 15.37 9.05
CA VAL A 343 -23.45 14.33 8.01
C VAL A 343 -24.12 14.92 6.77
N GLY A 344 -23.34 15.17 5.72
CA GLY A 344 -23.81 15.66 4.45
C GLY A 344 -24.70 14.64 3.72
N ALA A 345 -25.56 15.12 2.82
CA ALA A 345 -26.51 14.30 2.07
C ALA A 345 -25.85 13.30 1.09
N ASN A 346 -24.53 13.34 0.93
CA ASN A 346 -23.73 12.42 0.12
C ASN A 346 -22.91 11.43 0.99
N GLY A 347 -23.01 11.52 2.32
CA GLY A 347 -22.30 10.68 3.29
C GLY A 347 -20.93 11.18 3.70
N TRP A 348 -20.44 12.30 3.17
CA TRP A 348 -19.25 12.97 3.69
C TRP A 348 -19.61 13.82 4.90
N LEU A 349 -18.69 13.91 5.84
CA LEU A 349 -18.78 14.78 6.99
C LEU A 349 -18.42 16.19 6.56
N GLU A 350 -19.37 17.10 6.74
CA GLU A 350 -19.15 18.53 6.69
C GLU A 350 -18.58 18.92 8.05
N THR A 351 -17.25 19.06 8.14
CA THR A 351 -16.57 19.48 9.36
C THR A 351 -16.97 20.91 9.69
N LEU A 352 -17.27 21.15 10.97
CA LEU A 352 -17.64 22.49 11.44
C LEU A 352 -16.40 23.20 11.98
N PRO A 353 -16.31 24.54 11.86
CA PRO A 353 -15.14 25.29 12.30
C PRO A 353 -14.86 25.11 13.80
N ASP A 354 -13.59 25.22 14.17
CA ASP A 354 -13.15 25.04 15.55
C ASP A 354 -13.84 26.01 16.50
N VAL A 355 -14.27 25.47 17.63
CA VAL A 355 -14.93 26.23 18.69
C VAL A 355 -13.86 26.66 19.70
N PRO A 356 -13.77 27.95 20.05
CA PRO A 356 -12.62 28.51 20.79
C PRO A 356 -12.61 28.22 22.31
N PHE A 357 -13.28 27.17 22.80
CA PHE A 357 -13.29 26.84 24.24
C PHE A 357 -13.41 25.33 24.53
N ASN A 358 -12.89 24.93 25.69
CA ASN A 358 -13.02 23.56 26.20
C ASN A 358 -14.36 23.36 26.89
N ILE A 359 -15.03 22.24 26.61
CA ILE A 359 -16.15 21.76 27.42
C ILE A 359 -15.66 20.89 28.58
N GLY A 360 -16.30 21.02 29.75
CA GLY A 360 -15.96 20.27 30.96
C GLY A 360 -16.72 18.95 31.09
N LYS A 361 -16.35 18.12 32.07
CA LYS A 361 -16.97 16.82 32.34
C LYS A 361 -18.48 16.98 32.57
N GLY A 362 -19.30 16.19 31.86
CA GLY A 362 -20.76 16.17 32.02
C GLY A 362 -21.57 17.21 31.20
N SER A 363 -20.95 17.86 30.20
CA SER A 363 -21.61 18.84 29.33
C SER A 363 -22.49 18.19 28.23
N GLY A 364 -23.69 18.72 27.96
CA GLY A 364 -24.54 18.38 26.81
C GLY A 364 -24.53 19.49 25.73
N ALA A 365 -24.79 19.12 24.48
CA ALA A 365 -24.79 20.04 23.33
C ALA A 365 -25.97 19.81 22.37
N VAL A 366 -26.60 20.87 21.86
CA VAL A 366 -27.65 20.80 20.84
C VAL A 366 -27.39 21.86 19.78
N TYR A 367 -27.51 21.50 18.50
CA TYR A 367 -27.46 22.46 17.39
C TYR A 367 -28.87 22.79 16.90
N LEU A 368 -29.23 24.07 16.82
CA LEU A 368 -30.55 24.52 16.36
C LEU A 368 -30.49 25.93 15.73
N ASN A 369 -31.07 26.08 14.53
CA ASN A 369 -31.22 27.37 13.83
C ASN A 369 -29.93 28.19 13.63
N GLY A 370 -28.81 27.53 13.29
CA GLY A 370 -27.53 28.23 13.08
C GLY A 370 -26.73 28.46 14.36
N TYR A 371 -27.18 27.91 15.49
CA TYR A 371 -26.56 28.09 16.79
C TYR A 371 -26.24 26.76 17.47
N LEU A 372 -25.03 26.66 18.04
CA LEU A 372 -24.66 25.57 18.95
C LEU A 372 -24.97 26.00 20.39
N TYR A 373 -25.79 25.23 21.09
CA TYR A 373 -26.16 25.40 22.48
C TYR A 373 -25.41 24.37 23.32
N VAL A 374 -24.75 24.79 24.39
CA VAL A 374 -23.99 23.91 25.28
C VAL A 374 -24.24 24.24 26.74
N THR A 375 -24.30 23.21 27.59
CA THR A 375 -24.25 23.39 29.06
C THR A 375 -22.80 23.40 29.52
N GLN A 376 -22.45 24.26 30.48
CA GLN A 376 -21.09 24.32 31.01
C GLN A 376 -20.92 23.31 32.18
N GLY A 377 -20.13 22.24 31.98
CA GLY A 377 -19.75 21.29 33.04
C GLY A 377 -18.60 21.77 33.94
N ASP A 378 -18.25 20.97 34.97
CA ASP A 378 -17.20 21.28 35.95
C ASP A 378 -15.87 21.59 35.27
N THR A 379 -15.33 22.79 35.53
CA THR A 379 -13.99 23.21 35.11
C THR A 379 -12.97 22.85 36.19
N LEU A 380 -12.35 21.68 36.07
CA LEU A 380 -11.09 21.39 36.74
C LEU A 380 -9.93 21.68 35.77
N THR A 381 -9.06 22.59 36.22
CA THR A 381 -7.88 23.18 35.58
C THR A 381 -7.05 22.24 34.70
N VAL A 382 -6.58 22.77 33.56
CA VAL A 382 -5.59 22.13 32.66
C VAL A 382 -4.26 21.96 33.40
N SER A 383 -3.65 20.77 33.28
CA SER A 383 -2.26 20.49 33.66
C SER A 383 -1.35 21.05 32.59
N ASP A 384 -0.28 21.78 32.94
CA ASP A 384 0.84 21.96 32.02
C ASP A 384 1.65 20.65 31.91
N ASP A 385 2.56 20.60 30.93
CA ASP A 385 3.41 19.43 30.61
C ASP A 385 4.36 18.99 31.75
N TYR A 386 4.29 19.63 32.93
CA TYR A 386 5.09 19.31 34.11
C TYR A 386 4.27 18.98 35.37
N GLY A 387 2.94 18.86 35.27
CA GLY A 387 2.09 18.37 36.37
C GLY A 387 1.98 19.31 37.57
N ASN A 388 2.22 20.61 37.41
CA ASN A 388 2.04 21.59 38.49
C ASN A 388 0.70 22.31 38.38
N VAL A 389 -0.09 22.28 39.46
CA VAL A 389 -1.41 22.90 39.52
C VAL A 389 -1.29 24.36 39.97
N VAL A 390 -1.52 25.32 39.07
CA VAL A 390 -1.71 26.73 39.43
C VAL A 390 -2.88 27.32 38.63
N PRO A 391 -3.81 28.09 39.23
CA PRO A 391 -4.94 28.67 38.51
C PRO A 391 -4.48 29.67 37.46
N LEU A 392 -5.07 29.63 36.26
CA LEU A 392 -4.98 30.72 35.30
C LEU A 392 -5.51 31.99 35.98
N ASN A 393 -4.60 32.96 36.12
CA ASN A 393 -4.81 34.40 36.17
C ASN A 393 -5.95 35.00 37.01
N GLY A 394 -6.08 34.74 38.33
CA GLY A 394 -6.64 35.72 39.30
C GLY A 394 -8.06 36.30 39.11
N GLU A 395 -8.74 35.95 38.02
CA GLU A 395 -10.11 36.21 37.60
C GLU A 395 -10.54 35.04 36.70
N GLY A 396 -10.22 33.81 37.13
CA GLY A 396 -10.86 32.63 36.57
C GLY A 396 -12.36 32.82 36.76
N ILE A 397 -13.08 32.96 35.65
CA ILE A 397 -14.52 33.22 35.59
C ILE A 397 -15.25 32.03 36.23
N ARG A 398 -15.29 32.01 37.56
CA ARG A 398 -16.43 31.61 38.36
C ARG A 398 -17.37 32.82 38.40
N SER A 399 -17.89 33.27 37.26
CA SER A 399 -19.08 34.12 37.28
C SER A 399 -20.26 33.17 37.47
N PRO A 400 -20.87 33.11 38.66
CA PRO A 400 -22.06 32.32 38.88
C PRO A 400 -23.19 33.01 38.12
N GLY A 401 -23.78 32.32 37.12
CA GLY A 401 -24.95 32.82 36.40
C GLY A 401 -25.12 32.43 34.93
N LEU A 402 -24.17 31.72 34.30
CA LEU A 402 -24.17 31.54 32.83
C LEU A 402 -24.01 30.07 32.36
N GLY A 403 -24.65 29.12 33.05
CA GLY A 403 -24.53 27.66 32.80
C GLY A 403 -25.06 27.14 31.44
N PHE A 404 -25.43 28.02 30.52
CA PHE A 404 -25.92 27.70 29.18
C PHE A 404 -25.38 28.74 28.18
N ALA A 405 -24.55 28.30 27.23
CA ALA A 405 -23.92 29.16 26.24
C ALA A 405 -24.47 28.85 24.84
N ARG A 406 -24.68 29.91 24.05
CA ARG A 406 -25.10 29.84 22.64
C ARG A 406 -24.01 30.45 21.77
N PHE A 407 -23.57 29.71 20.76
CA PHE A 407 -22.60 30.15 19.77
C PHE A 407 -23.26 30.27 18.41
N ALA A 408 -23.14 31.42 17.78
CA ALA A 408 -23.55 31.59 16.39
C ALA A 408 -22.54 30.87 15.50
N ILE A 409 -22.99 29.91 14.71
CA ILE A 409 -22.27 29.57 13.49
C ILE A 409 -22.56 30.73 12.55
N THR A 410 -21.60 31.64 12.38
CA THR A 410 -21.65 32.47 11.18
C THR A 410 -21.29 31.53 10.05
N ASN A 411 -22.31 30.91 9.45
CA ASN A 411 -22.16 30.07 8.27
C ASN A 411 -21.47 30.91 7.20
N ASN A 412 -20.16 30.74 7.07
CA ASN A 412 -19.58 30.61 5.76
C ASN A 412 -19.32 29.12 5.57
N LEU A 413 -20.43 28.39 5.34
CA LEU A 413 -20.34 27.09 4.67
C LEU A 413 -19.56 27.38 3.38
N GLY A 414 -18.37 26.80 3.25
CA GLY A 414 -17.54 27.01 2.08
C GLY A 414 -18.36 26.83 0.80
N THR A 415 -18.18 27.72 -0.15
CA THR A 415 -18.85 27.67 -1.43
C THR A 415 -18.19 26.58 -2.28
N THR A 416 -19.01 25.79 -2.98
CA THR A 416 -18.50 24.88 -4.01
C THR A 416 -18.42 25.61 -5.35
N TYR A 417 -17.21 25.73 -5.90
CA TYR A 417 -16.95 26.26 -7.23
C TYR A 417 -16.63 25.12 -8.21
N THR A 418 -17.37 25.04 -9.31
CA THR A 418 -17.18 23.98 -10.31
C THR A 418 -16.39 24.50 -11.52
N VAL A 419 -15.22 23.91 -11.76
CA VAL A 419 -14.45 24.08 -13.00
C VAL A 419 -15.11 23.26 -14.10
N THR A 420 -15.63 23.92 -15.13
CA THR A 420 -16.40 23.32 -16.23
C THR A 420 -15.72 23.44 -17.59
N ASN A 421 -14.62 24.18 -17.68
CA ASN A 421 -13.89 24.38 -18.92
C ASN A 421 -12.38 24.55 -18.68
N THR A 422 -11.58 24.42 -19.74
CA THR A 422 -10.12 24.53 -19.72
C THR A 422 -9.59 25.91 -20.10
N ASN A 423 -10.45 26.93 -20.17
CA ASN A 423 -10.02 28.28 -20.51
C ASN A 423 -9.09 28.84 -19.42
N ASP A 424 -8.16 29.73 -19.80
CA ASP A 424 -7.24 30.37 -18.84
C ASP A 424 -7.95 31.31 -17.85
N ASP A 425 -9.08 31.91 -18.26
CA ASP A 425 -9.86 32.85 -17.45
C ASP A 425 -11.36 32.82 -17.83
N GLY A 426 -12.19 33.44 -17.01
CA GLY A 426 -13.64 33.50 -17.13
C GLY A 426 -14.37 32.45 -16.27
N GLU A 427 -15.67 32.65 -16.08
CA GLU A 427 -16.52 31.78 -15.25
C GLU A 427 -16.39 30.29 -15.66
N GLY A 428 -16.24 29.42 -14.66
CA GLY A 428 -16.02 27.99 -14.86
C GLY A 428 -14.57 27.58 -15.19
N SER A 429 -13.61 28.50 -15.25
CA SER A 429 -12.17 28.19 -15.30
C SER A 429 -11.58 27.93 -13.90
N LEU A 430 -10.42 27.27 -13.83
CA LEU A 430 -9.70 27.08 -12.56
C LEU A 430 -9.24 28.41 -11.96
N ARG A 431 -8.76 29.35 -12.78
CA ARG A 431 -8.36 30.69 -12.33
C ARG A 431 -9.52 31.42 -11.65
N TRP A 432 -10.70 31.38 -12.28
CA TRP A 432 -11.90 31.95 -11.71
C TRP A 432 -12.27 31.28 -10.39
N ALA A 433 -12.29 29.95 -10.33
CA ALA A 433 -12.64 29.22 -9.11
C ALA A 433 -11.71 29.55 -7.93
N ILE A 434 -10.39 29.62 -8.15
CA ILE A 434 -9.42 30.04 -7.12
C ILE A 434 -9.67 31.50 -6.71
N THR A 435 -9.94 32.39 -7.66
CA THR A 435 -10.17 33.81 -7.37
C THR A 435 -11.43 34.01 -6.53
N GLU A 436 -12.52 33.32 -6.86
CA GLU A 436 -13.75 33.39 -6.09
C GLU A 436 -13.56 32.81 -4.68
N SER A 437 -12.86 31.68 -4.58
CA SER A 437 -12.57 31.07 -3.28
C SER A 437 -11.73 31.99 -2.39
N ASN A 438 -10.68 32.62 -2.93
CA ASN A 438 -9.90 33.60 -2.18
C ASN A 438 -10.71 34.80 -1.68
N ASN A 439 -11.82 35.14 -2.35
CA ASN A 439 -12.69 36.25 -1.97
C ASN A 439 -13.81 35.83 -1.02
N ASN A 440 -13.96 34.53 -0.74
CA ASN A 440 -14.97 33.99 0.15
C ASN A 440 -14.33 33.48 1.46
N PRO A 441 -14.72 34.01 2.63
CA PRO A 441 -14.24 33.45 3.89
C PRO A 441 -14.70 32.00 4.10
N GLY A 442 -13.94 31.19 4.83
CA GLY A 442 -14.25 29.77 5.11
C GLY A 442 -13.56 28.80 4.14
N THR A 443 -13.62 27.50 4.42
CA THR A 443 -12.96 26.48 3.60
C THR A 443 -13.82 26.11 2.40
N ASP A 444 -13.56 26.72 1.25
CA ASP A 444 -14.30 26.46 0.02
C ASP A 444 -13.88 25.14 -0.64
N THR A 445 -14.68 24.69 -1.60
CA THR A 445 -14.42 23.46 -2.37
C THR A 445 -14.39 23.76 -3.86
N ILE A 446 -13.33 23.35 -4.55
CA ILE A 446 -13.18 23.42 -6.01
C ILE A 446 -13.27 22.00 -6.57
N VAL A 447 -14.29 21.75 -7.40
CA VAL A 447 -14.55 20.48 -8.09
C VAL A 447 -14.48 20.64 -9.60
N PHE A 448 -14.29 19.53 -10.34
CA PHE A 448 -14.10 19.52 -11.78
C PHE A 448 -15.23 18.76 -12.48
N ASN A 449 -15.74 19.33 -13.57
CA ASN A 449 -16.74 18.74 -14.47
C ASN A 449 -16.55 19.27 -15.90
N ILE A 450 -15.38 18.99 -16.49
CA ILE A 450 -14.97 19.47 -17.83
C ILE A 450 -15.59 18.59 -18.97
N GLY A 451 -16.46 17.65 -18.63
CA GLY A 451 -17.10 16.68 -19.56
C GLY A 451 -16.50 15.26 -19.48
N GLU A 452 -17.01 14.30 -20.26
CA GLU A 452 -16.58 12.87 -20.20
C GLU A 452 -15.26 12.55 -20.95
N GLY A 453 -14.52 13.56 -21.41
CA GLY A 453 -13.33 13.34 -22.21
C GLY A 453 -12.11 12.87 -21.41
N GLY A 454 -11.12 12.27 -22.10
CA GLY A 454 -9.86 11.81 -21.50
C GLY A 454 -8.82 12.92 -21.29
N TYR A 455 -7.57 12.55 -20.97
CA TYR A 455 -6.46 13.48 -20.63
C TYR A 455 -6.33 14.70 -21.57
N TYR A 456 -6.46 14.52 -22.89
CA TYR A 456 -6.25 15.58 -23.88
C TYR A 456 -7.32 16.67 -23.86
N THR A 457 -8.54 16.37 -23.40
CA THR A 457 -9.64 17.35 -23.31
C THR A 457 -9.70 18.02 -21.94
N ASN A 458 -9.05 17.45 -20.93
CA ASN A 458 -9.07 17.91 -19.54
C ASN A 458 -7.75 18.60 -19.11
N THR A 459 -6.96 19.05 -20.09
CA THR A 459 -5.73 19.80 -19.84
C THR A 459 -6.02 21.30 -19.73
N ILE A 460 -5.73 21.88 -18.57
CA ILE A 460 -5.77 23.31 -18.30
C ILE A 460 -4.37 23.86 -18.52
N THR A 461 -4.24 24.85 -19.41
CA THR A 461 -2.96 25.47 -19.77
C THR A 461 -2.98 26.95 -19.45
N PRO A 462 -2.49 27.37 -18.26
CA PRO A 462 -2.47 28.78 -17.88
C PRO A 462 -1.57 29.61 -18.82
N LEU A 463 -2.02 30.83 -19.15
CA LEU A 463 -1.24 31.79 -19.97
C LEU A 463 -0.44 32.78 -19.11
N SER A 464 -0.72 32.81 -17.82
CA SER A 464 0.00 33.55 -16.76
C SER A 464 -0.04 32.74 -15.45
N ALA A 465 0.75 33.11 -14.44
CA ALA A 465 0.71 32.48 -13.12
C ALA A 465 -0.73 32.40 -12.59
N LEU A 466 -1.13 31.25 -12.05
CA LEU A 466 -2.43 31.11 -11.38
C LEU A 466 -2.45 32.01 -10.12
N PRO A 467 -3.64 32.48 -9.68
CA PRO A 467 -3.74 33.24 -8.45
C PRO A 467 -3.22 32.39 -7.28
N GLU A 468 -2.47 33.03 -6.38
CA GLU A 468 -2.04 32.44 -5.12
C GLU A 468 -3.26 32.08 -4.26
N ILE A 469 -3.25 30.91 -3.63
CA ILE A 469 -4.31 30.46 -2.74
C ILE A 469 -4.07 31.07 -1.36
N THR A 470 -4.94 32.01 -0.99
CA THR A 470 -4.81 32.88 0.20
C THR A 470 -5.91 32.64 1.23
N SER A 471 -6.92 31.83 0.91
CA SER A 471 -7.93 31.31 1.84
C SER A 471 -7.99 29.78 1.78
N PRO A 472 -8.32 29.09 2.88
CA PRO A 472 -8.38 27.63 2.92
C PRO A 472 -9.29 27.05 1.84
N VAL A 473 -8.82 26.03 1.12
CA VAL A 473 -9.59 25.44 0.02
C VAL A 473 -9.32 23.94 -0.15
N LEU A 474 -10.37 23.18 -0.47
CA LEU A 474 -10.27 21.81 -0.99
C LEU A 474 -10.34 21.83 -2.52
N ILE A 475 -9.23 21.52 -3.19
CA ILE A 475 -9.19 21.29 -4.64
C ILE A 475 -9.24 19.80 -4.91
N ASP A 476 -10.37 19.33 -5.45
CA ASP A 476 -10.66 17.91 -5.63
C ASP A 476 -10.72 17.50 -7.11
N GLY A 477 -9.58 17.12 -7.68
CA GLY A 477 -9.48 16.54 -9.03
C GLY A 477 -10.18 15.20 -9.19
N THR A 478 -10.45 14.46 -8.10
CA THR A 478 -11.15 13.16 -8.16
C THR A 478 -12.63 13.29 -8.49
N SER A 479 -13.18 14.50 -8.35
CA SER A 479 -14.56 14.83 -8.71
C SER A 479 -14.84 14.82 -10.22
N GLN A 480 -13.79 14.87 -11.05
CA GLN A 480 -13.93 14.85 -12.51
C GLN A 480 -14.57 13.54 -12.99
N PRO A 481 -15.68 13.60 -13.76
CA PRO A 481 -16.25 12.44 -14.41
C PRO A 481 -15.20 11.66 -15.22
N GLY A 482 -15.15 10.34 -14.99
CA GLY A 482 -14.17 9.43 -15.59
C GLY A 482 -12.97 9.07 -14.71
N TYR A 483 -12.83 9.67 -13.52
CA TYR A 483 -11.79 9.30 -12.56
C TYR A 483 -11.98 7.84 -12.09
N ALA A 484 -10.92 7.04 -12.21
CA ALA A 484 -10.91 5.62 -11.88
C ALA A 484 -9.64 5.25 -11.07
N GLY A 485 -9.27 6.08 -10.10
CA GLY A 485 -8.09 5.89 -9.25
C GLY A 485 -6.79 6.47 -9.80
N THR A 486 -6.78 6.95 -11.04
CA THR A 486 -5.66 7.70 -11.64
C THR A 486 -6.12 9.13 -11.94
N PRO A 487 -5.35 10.16 -11.55
CA PRO A 487 -5.65 11.55 -11.89
C PRO A 487 -5.86 11.76 -13.39
N ILE A 488 -6.90 12.51 -13.78
CA ILE A 488 -7.22 12.80 -15.20
C ILE A 488 -7.35 14.29 -15.51
N ILE A 489 -7.28 15.16 -14.49
CA ILE A 489 -7.18 16.61 -14.65
C ILE A 489 -5.70 16.97 -14.70
N GLN A 490 -5.27 17.58 -15.80
CA GLN A 490 -3.90 18.05 -15.97
C GLN A 490 -3.83 19.58 -15.93
N ILE A 491 -2.94 20.12 -15.11
CA ILE A 491 -2.53 21.52 -15.12
C ILE A 491 -1.11 21.56 -15.71
N SER A 492 -0.97 22.18 -16.89
CA SER A 492 0.29 22.23 -17.64
C SER A 492 0.85 23.65 -17.75
N GLY A 493 2.07 23.84 -17.28
CA GLY A 493 2.84 25.08 -17.44
C GLY A 493 3.52 25.25 -18.81
N TYR A 494 3.27 24.36 -19.78
CA TYR A 494 3.98 24.34 -21.07
C TYR A 494 4.03 25.71 -21.77
N TYR A 495 2.90 26.44 -21.77
CA TYR A 495 2.84 27.76 -22.38
C TYR A 495 3.80 28.75 -21.71
N LEU A 496 3.84 28.77 -20.38
CA LEU A 496 4.71 29.65 -19.59
C LEU A 496 6.17 29.30 -19.83
N THR A 497 6.52 28.02 -19.76
CA THR A 497 7.90 27.55 -19.95
C THR A 497 8.42 27.83 -21.37
N TYR A 498 7.58 27.69 -22.39
CA TYR A 498 7.99 27.89 -23.79
C TYR A 498 7.97 29.37 -24.22
N TYR A 499 6.93 30.12 -23.85
CA TYR A 499 6.72 31.50 -24.33
C TYR A 499 7.16 32.57 -23.32
N GLN A 500 7.39 32.22 -22.05
CA GLN A 500 7.83 33.12 -20.97
C GLN A 500 9.00 32.50 -20.15
N PRO A 501 10.10 32.06 -20.78
CA PRO A 501 11.15 31.28 -20.11
C PRO A 501 11.92 32.04 -19.01
N ASP A 502 11.85 33.38 -19.00
CA ASP A 502 12.53 34.23 -18.02
C ASP A 502 11.73 34.41 -16.72
N GLN A 503 10.58 33.75 -16.57
CA GLN A 503 9.76 33.76 -15.35
C GLN A 503 9.72 32.36 -14.73
N ALA A 504 10.21 32.23 -13.50
CA ALA A 504 10.00 31.03 -12.70
C ALA A 504 8.57 31.07 -12.14
N VAL A 505 7.70 30.21 -12.66
CA VAL A 505 6.28 30.16 -12.27
C VAL A 505 5.95 28.77 -11.80
N SER A 506 5.47 28.68 -10.56
CA SER A 506 4.98 27.43 -9.97
C SER A 506 3.55 27.12 -10.40
N GLY A 507 3.14 25.85 -10.34
CA GLY A 507 1.80 25.42 -10.71
C GLY A 507 0.72 25.93 -9.77
N LEU A 508 0.82 25.58 -8.49
CA LEU A 508 -0.01 26.10 -7.40
C LEU A 508 0.89 26.70 -6.33
N VAL A 509 0.54 27.91 -5.86
CA VAL A 509 1.19 28.57 -4.72
C VAL A 509 0.14 28.74 -3.64
N ILE A 510 0.42 28.21 -2.45
CA ILE A 510 -0.49 28.17 -1.31
C ILE A 510 0.16 28.89 -0.13
N SER A 511 -0.38 30.04 0.23
CA SER A 511 -0.04 30.77 1.45
C SER A 511 -1.10 30.62 2.54
N ALA A 512 -2.30 30.17 2.17
CA ALA A 512 -3.34 29.74 3.11
C ALA A 512 -2.93 28.49 3.89
N GLY A 513 -3.51 28.33 5.08
CA GLY A 513 -3.44 27.08 5.83
C GLY A 513 -4.61 26.17 5.51
N ASP A 514 -4.60 24.96 6.07
CA ASP A 514 -5.74 24.03 6.08
C ASP A 514 -6.33 23.74 4.68
N SER A 515 -5.50 23.82 3.63
CA SER A 515 -5.90 23.55 2.26
C SER A 515 -5.60 22.12 1.85
N THR A 516 -6.44 21.53 1.02
CA THR A 516 -6.25 20.17 0.49
C THR A 516 -6.19 20.19 -1.03
N VAL A 517 -5.18 19.55 -1.62
CA VAL A 517 -5.07 19.35 -3.07
C VAL A 517 -4.99 17.86 -3.36
N ARG A 518 -5.95 17.33 -4.13
CA ARG A 518 -5.95 15.91 -4.50
C ARG A 518 -6.36 15.60 -5.93
N GLY A 519 -5.84 14.48 -6.44
CA GLY A 519 -6.28 13.90 -7.72
C GLY A 519 -5.91 14.70 -8.96
N LEU A 520 -4.84 15.50 -8.92
CA LEU A 520 -4.38 16.33 -10.04
C LEU A 520 -3.08 15.81 -10.65
N ILE A 521 -2.87 16.14 -11.93
CA ILE A 521 -1.58 16.06 -12.61
C ILE A 521 -1.04 17.48 -12.75
N ILE A 522 0.17 17.76 -12.25
CA ILE A 522 0.79 19.09 -12.31
C ILE A 522 2.18 18.97 -12.93
N THR A 523 2.37 19.60 -14.10
CA THR A 523 3.54 19.33 -14.95
C THR A 523 3.98 20.54 -15.77
N GLN A 524 5.21 20.52 -16.27
CA GLN A 524 5.77 21.45 -17.25
C GLN A 524 5.85 22.92 -16.78
N PHE A 525 5.84 23.17 -15.47
CA PHE A 525 6.06 24.51 -14.90
C PHE A 525 7.56 24.85 -14.84
N SER A 526 7.92 26.12 -15.02
CA SER A 526 9.31 26.56 -14.90
C SER A 526 9.78 26.65 -13.44
N GLY A 527 8.85 26.79 -12.49
CA GLY A 527 9.09 26.70 -11.04
C GLY A 527 8.78 25.31 -10.47
N TYR A 528 8.19 25.27 -9.27
CA TYR A 528 7.73 24.03 -8.63
C TYR A 528 6.35 23.61 -9.13
N GLY A 529 6.00 22.33 -9.03
CA GLY A 529 4.62 21.90 -9.24
C GLY A 529 3.67 22.54 -8.21
N ILE A 530 4.01 22.39 -6.92
CA ILE A 530 3.27 22.99 -5.80
C ILE A 530 4.26 23.67 -4.85
N GLN A 531 3.89 24.84 -4.33
CA GLN A 531 4.66 25.58 -3.32
C GLN A 531 3.78 25.92 -2.13
N LEU A 532 4.26 25.64 -0.90
CA LEU A 532 3.60 25.94 0.38
C LEU A 532 4.46 26.95 1.15
N THR A 533 4.03 28.21 1.28
CA THR A 533 4.93 29.31 1.72
C THR A 533 4.73 29.79 3.15
N ASP A 534 3.48 30.08 3.55
CA ASP A 534 3.21 30.86 4.77
C ASP A 534 2.51 30.03 5.86
N GLN A 535 1.21 29.76 5.71
CA GLN A 535 0.44 29.01 6.70
C GLN A 535 0.51 27.49 6.45
N GLY A 536 0.42 26.74 7.53
CA GLY A 536 0.63 25.29 7.57
C GLY A 536 -0.63 24.44 7.45
N ASN A 537 -0.54 23.16 7.84
CA ASN A 537 -1.66 22.21 7.85
C ASN A 537 -2.25 21.85 6.47
N ASN A 538 -1.47 22.00 5.40
CA ASN A 538 -1.95 21.64 4.07
C ASN A 538 -1.82 20.13 3.81
N ILE A 539 -2.72 19.58 3.00
CA ILE A 539 -2.77 18.17 2.64
C ILE A 539 -2.63 18.01 1.12
N ILE A 540 -1.59 17.31 0.67
CA ILE A 540 -1.33 17.04 -0.75
C ILE A 540 -1.39 15.53 -0.98
N GLN A 541 -2.40 15.04 -1.70
CA GLN A 541 -2.69 13.59 -1.79
C GLN A 541 -3.10 13.10 -3.18
N GLY A 542 -2.64 11.92 -3.58
CA GLY A 542 -3.11 11.29 -4.82
C GLY A 542 -2.79 12.07 -6.09
N ASN A 543 -1.78 12.95 -6.07
CA ASN A 543 -1.38 13.80 -7.19
C ASN A 543 -0.20 13.20 -7.96
N TYR A 544 -0.13 13.48 -9.26
CA TYR A 544 1.02 13.17 -10.12
C TYR A 544 1.76 14.47 -10.44
N ILE A 545 2.96 14.65 -9.91
CA ILE A 545 3.68 15.93 -9.93
C ILE A 545 5.03 15.75 -10.63
N GLY A 546 5.17 16.37 -11.81
CA GLY A 546 6.38 16.31 -12.65
C GLY A 546 6.13 15.62 -13.99
N GLY A 547 7.11 14.88 -14.51
CA GLY A 547 7.12 14.31 -15.86
C GLY A 547 6.19 13.09 -16.01
N VAL A 548 5.18 13.20 -16.89
CA VAL A 548 4.17 12.15 -17.14
C VAL A 548 4.19 11.66 -18.61
N ASN A 549 4.45 10.37 -18.84
CA ASN A 549 4.51 9.76 -20.19
C ASN A 549 3.13 9.32 -20.76
N TYR A 550 2.07 10.11 -20.61
CA TYR A 550 0.75 9.70 -21.14
C TYR A 550 0.32 10.43 -22.42
N ILE A 551 1.18 11.27 -23.00
CA ILE A 551 0.91 12.02 -24.23
C ILE A 551 1.76 11.47 -25.40
N ILE A 552 1.45 10.28 -25.94
CA ILE A 552 1.87 9.98 -27.34
C ILE A 552 1.14 8.82 -28.06
N SER A 553 0.13 8.14 -27.50
CA SER A 553 -0.45 7.01 -28.26
C SER A 553 -1.40 7.43 -29.40
N GLU A 554 -1.85 8.68 -29.50
CA GLU A 554 -2.86 9.07 -30.51
C GLU A 554 -2.56 10.33 -31.35
N ILE A 555 -1.47 11.07 -31.11
CA ILE A 555 -1.00 12.07 -32.08
C ILE A 555 -0.18 11.33 -33.13
N GLY A 556 -0.88 10.72 -34.09
CA GLY A 556 -0.32 9.75 -35.03
C GLY A 556 0.99 10.15 -35.70
N ASN A 557 1.96 9.23 -35.64
CA ASN A 557 3.00 8.87 -36.62
C ASN A 557 3.69 9.96 -37.49
N ASN A 558 3.61 11.25 -37.17
CA ASN A 558 4.13 12.33 -38.03
C ASN A 558 5.06 13.32 -37.32
N LEU A 559 5.61 12.95 -36.15
CA LEU A 559 6.64 13.74 -35.49
C LEU A 559 7.82 12.86 -35.04
N GLU A 560 8.38 12.10 -35.98
CA GLU A 560 9.75 11.61 -35.84
C GLU A 560 10.70 12.82 -35.83
N GLY A 561 11.03 13.30 -34.63
CA GLY A 561 11.92 14.45 -34.42
C GLY A 561 11.64 15.31 -33.17
N LEU A 562 10.49 15.14 -32.51
CA LEU A 562 10.15 15.91 -31.29
C LEU A 562 10.01 15.06 -30.02
N ALA A 563 10.32 13.77 -30.07
CA ALA A 563 10.24 12.85 -28.92
C ALA A 563 11.09 13.28 -27.69
N GLY A 564 11.97 14.28 -27.83
CA GLY A 564 12.74 14.86 -26.71
C GLY A 564 12.21 16.19 -26.16
N GLN A 565 11.11 16.75 -26.67
CA GLN A 565 10.61 18.08 -26.27
C GLN A 565 9.31 18.06 -25.43
N PHE A 566 8.73 16.89 -25.15
CA PHE A 566 7.41 16.79 -24.51
C PHE A 566 7.39 16.07 -23.14
N PHE A 567 8.56 15.75 -22.59
CA PHE A 567 8.70 15.01 -21.31
C PHE A 567 9.33 15.85 -20.18
N PHE A 568 9.20 17.17 -20.23
CA PHE A 568 9.72 18.03 -19.17
C PHE A 568 8.82 17.96 -17.93
N GLY A 569 9.39 17.61 -16.78
CA GLY A 569 8.76 17.84 -15.48
C GLY A 569 8.80 19.32 -15.10
N ASN A 570 8.70 19.61 -13.80
CA ASN A 570 8.77 20.98 -13.30
C ASN A 570 10.25 21.42 -13.16
N GLY A 571 10.51 22.70 -13.40
CA GLY A 571 11.86 23.26 -13.61
C GLY A 571 12.68 23.50 -12.34
N GLU A 572 12.03 23.69 -11.19
CA GLU A 572 12.71 23.86 -9.89
C GLU A 572 12.45 22.71 -8.90
N GLY A 573 11.53 21.79 -9.21
CA GLY A 573 11.26 20.59 -8.42
C GLY A 573 9.77 20.23 -8.39
N GLY A 574 9.42 19.12 -7.71
CA GLY A 574 8.03 18.70 -7.57
C GLY A 574 7.25 19.57 -6.59
N ILE A 575 7.63 19.52 -5.31
CA ILE A 575 6.96 20.25 -4.22
C ILE A 575 8.00 21.03 -3.41
N LEU A 576 7.72 22.31 -3.13
CA LEU A 576 8.46 23.13 -2.17
C LEU A 576 7.60 23.38 -0.91
N ILE A 577 8.19 23.17 0.26
CA ILE A 577 7.56 23.33 1.58
C ILE A 577 8.40 24.28 2.42
N GLU A 578 7.85 25.46 2.71
CA GLU A 578 8.45 26.50 3.57
C GLU A 578 7.61 26.76 4.83
N SER A 579 6.37 26.23 4.88
CA SER A 579 5.47 26.28 6.04
C SER A 579 5.48 24.98 6.87
N ALA A 580 4.84 25.03 8.04
CA ALA A 580 4.83 23.93 9.02
C ALA A 580 3.64 22.97 8.88
N ASN A 581 3.70 21.81 9.52
CA ASN A 581 2.56 20.89 9.73
C ASN A 581 1.87 20.37 8.46
N ASN A 582 2.54 20.33 7.32
CA ASN A 582 1.94 19.85 6.07
C ASN A 582 2.02 18.31 5.96
N LEU A 583 1.02 17.70 5.35
CA LEU A 583 0.97 16.27 5.02
C LEU A 583 1.06 16.05 3.51
N ILE A 584 2.15 15.43 3.07
CA ILE A 584 2.36 15.02 1.68
C ILE A 584 2.19 13.50 1.60
N GLY A 585 1.10 13.05 0.99
CA GLY A 585 0.72 11.66 0.88
C GLY A 585 -0.22 11.22 2.01
N GLY A 586 -0.15 9.97 2.42
CA GLY A 586 -1.07 9.44 3.45
C GLY A 586 -0.94 7.94 3.69
N ALA A 587 -1.82 7.38 4.51
CA ALA A 587 -1.76 5.98 4.92
C ALA A 587 -2.15 5.00 3.78
N THR A 588 -2.92 5.45 2.79
CA THR A 588 -3.48 4.58 1.75
C THR A 588 -2.83 4.78 0.37
N THR A 589 -3.00 3.80 -0.53
CA THR A 589 -2.51 3.90 -1.91
C THR A 589 -3.20 4.99 -2.72
N SER A 590 -4.43 5.38 -2.39
CA SER A 590 -5.15 6.48 -3.05
C SER A 590 -4.66 7.86 -2.60
N GLU A 591 -4.03 7.96 -1.42
CA GLU A 591 -3.45 9.20 -0.90
C GLU A 591 -2.01 9.42 -1.39
N ARG A 592 -1.36 8.37 -1.90
CA ARG A 592 0.02 8.40 -2.40
C ARG A 592 0.18 9.39 -3.56
N ASN A 593 1.11 10.32 -3.44
CA ASN A 593 1.55 11.09 -4.60
C ASN A 593 2.62 10.33 -5.39
N ILE A 594 2.68 10.62 -6.69
CA ILE A 594 3.75 10.23 -7.60
C ILE A 594 4.52 11.49 -7.96
N ILE A 595 5.75 11.64 -7.47
CA ILE A 595 6.54 12.87 -7.57
C ILE A 595 7.83 12.56 -8.34
N SER A 596 7.81 12.74 -9.66
CA SER A 596 8.80 12.11 -10.54
C SER A 596 9.04 12.90 -11.82
N GLY A 597 10.18 12.68 -12.47
CA GLY A 597 10.51 13.33 -13.75
C GLY A 597 10.88 14.82 -13.63
N ASN A 598 11.16 15.33 -12.43
CA ASN A 598 11.68 16.68 -12.20
C ASN A 598 13.21 16.66 -12.33
N THR A 599 13.70 16.36 -13.53
CA THR A 599 15.12 16.05 -13.79
C THR A 599 16.05 17.18 -13.35
N GLY A 600 17.07 16.84 -12.55
CA GLY A 600 18.08 17.78 -12.06
C GLY A 600 17.66 18.62 -10.86
N LYS A 601 16.44 18.42 -10.32
CA LYS A 601 15.92 19.12 -9.14
C LYS A 601 15.23 18.17 -8.15
N PRO A 602 15.07 18.53 -6.87
CA PRO A 602 14.42 17.65 -5.89
C PRO A 602 12.98 17.30 -6.27
N GLY A 603 12.56 16.07 -5.97
CA GLY A 603 11.15 15.72 -5.99
C GLY A 603 10.38 16.51 -4.93
N VAL A 604 10.86 16.47 -3.69
CA VAL A 604 10.34 17.27 -2.57
C VAL A 604 11.47 18.06 -1.92
N LEU A 605 11.28 19.35 -1.70
CA LEU A 605 12.19 20.21 -0.98
C LEU A 605 11.47 20.83 0.23
N ILE A 606 11.97 20.55 1.44
CA ILE A 606 11.59 21.19 2.70
C ILE A 606 12.66 22.23 3.00
N ASN A 607 12.31 23.51 3.01
CA ASN A 607 13.29 24.58 3.02
C ASN A 607 12.98 25.65 4.08
N GLY A 608 13.97 25.92 4.93
CA GLY A 608 13.93 26.97 5.94
C GLY A 608 13.54 26.49 7.33
N GLU A 609 13.85 27.32 8.33
CA GLU A 609 13.62 27.04 9.75
C GLU A 609 12.13 27.02 10.14
N THR A 610 11.26 27.58 9.31
CA THR A 610 9.80 27.58 9.50
C THR A 610 9.14 26.30 9.00
N ALA A 611 9.86 25.50 8.20
CA ALA A 611 9.36 24.24 7.66
C ALA A 611 9.57 23.10 8.69
N ILE A 612 8.74 23.14 9.74
CA ILE A 612 8.76 22.18 10.85
C ILE A 612 7.52 21.29 10.89
N ASP A 613 7.64 20.12 11.53
CA ASP A 613 6.53 19.18 11.73
C ASP A 613 5.86 18.71 10.43
N ASN A 614 6.55 18.78 9.29
CA ASN A 614 6.01 18.30 8.03
C ASN A 614 6.15 16.77 7.94
N ARG A 615 5.16 16.13 7.31
CA ARG A 615 5.11 14.68 7.14
C ARG A 615 5.03 14.32 5.68
N VAL A 616 6.03 13.60 5.17
CA VAL A 616 6.03 13.04 3.82
C VAL A 616 5.88 11.54 3.95
N VAL A 617 4.70 11.02 3.59
CA VAL A 617 4.31 9.64 3.90
C VAL A 617 3.81 8.88 2.67
N ASN A 618 4.34 7.68 2.44
CA ASN A 618 3.84 6.71 1.45
C ASN A 618 3.80 7.24 0.00
N ASN A 619 4.73 8.10 -0.38
CA ASN A 619 4.86 8.62 -1.75
C ASN A 619 5.77 7.73 -2.60
N TYR A 620 5.59 7.79 -3.92
CA TYR A 620 6.61 7.33 -4.88
C TYR A 620 7.37 8.53 -5.41
N ILE A 621 8.70 8.54 -5.23
CA ILE A 621 9.56 9.66 -5.57
C ILE A 621 10.70 9.16 -6.46
N GLY A 622 10.71 9.62 -7.72
CA GLY A 622 11.67 9.17 -8.74
C GLY A 622 11.25 7.93 -9.53
N LEU A 623 10.01 7.47 -9.33
CA LEU A 623 9.42 6.28 -9.96
C LEU A 623 8.18 6.62 -10.78
N ASP A 624 7.83 5.79 -11.74
CA ASP A 624 6.52 5.86 -12.36
C ASP A 624 5.39 5.44 -11.40
N SER A 625 4.14 5.57 -11.85
CA SER A 625 2.96 5.22 -11.03
C SER A 625 2.86 3.74 -10.67
N SER A 626 3.61 2.85 -11.33
CA SER A 626 3.68 1.43 -10.96
C SER A 626 4.63 1.18 -9.79
N GLY A 627 5.59 2.08 -9.56
CA GLY A 627 6.65 1.92 -8.57
C GLY A 627 7.77 0.98 -9.00
N THR A 628 7.80 0.56 -10.27
CA THR A 628 8.76 -0.45 -10.78
C THR A 628 9.76 0.09 -11.79
N SER A 629 9.52 1.28 -12.36
CA SER A 629 10.44 1.91 -13.32
C SER A 629 10.86 3.28 -12.85
N SER A 630 12.14 3.61 -13.04
CA SER A 630 12.68 4.94 -12.75
C SER A 630 12.07 6.00 -13.68
N ARG A 631 11.70 7.13 -13.07
CA ARG A 631 11.41 8.41 -13.71
C ARG A 631 12.11 9.49 -12.88
N PRO A 632 13.40 9.72 -13.15
CA PRO A 632 14.28 10.36 -12.20
C PRO A 632 13.86 11.79 -11.89
N ASN A 633 13.91 12.16 -10.61
CA ASN A 633 14.18 13.55 -10.24
C ASN A 633 15.70 13.77 -10.18
N GLY A 634 16.11 14.98 -9.82
CA GLY A 634 17.46 15.28 -9.32
C GLY A 634 17.77 14.49 -8.06
N ALA A 635 17.48 15.06 -6.90
CA ALA A 635 17.39 14.35 -5.62
C ALA A 635 15.95 13.85 -5.40
N GLY A 636 15.78 12.82 -4.56
CA GLY A 636 14.44 12.37 -4.17
C GLY A 636 13.75 13.39 -3.27
N LEU A 637 14.25 13.51 -2.04
CA LEU A 637 13.76 14.42 -1.02
C LEU A 637 14.92 15.15 -0.34
N GLU A 638 14.79 16.46 -0.17
CA GLU A 638 15.82 17.31 0.43
C GLU A 638 15.21 18.17 1.55
N ILE A 639 15.87 18.19 2.72
CA ILE A 639 15.55 19.05 3.86
C ILE A 639 16.72 20.03 4.03
N VAL A 640 16.44 21.32 3.98
CA VAL A 640 17.45 22.39 4.13
C VAL A 640 17.06 23.26 5.32
N ASN A 641 17.80 23.13 6.43
CA ASN A 641 17.57 23.84 7.70
C ASN A 641 16.18 23.62 8.36
N GLY A 642 15.35 22.71 7.84
CA GLY A 642 14.08 22.30 8.45
C GLY A 642 14.28 21.31 9.59
N SER A 643 13.38 21.31 10.55
CA SER A 643 13.48 20.54 11.79
C SER A 643 12.19 19.79 12.15
N ASP A 644 12.29 18.74 12.95
CA ASP A 644 11.15 17.95 13.43
C ASP A 644 10.27 17.36 12.30
N ASN A 645 10.82 17.20 11.08
CA ASN A 645 10.09 16.64 9.94
C ASN A 645 10.17 15.11 9.92
N ILE A 646 9.10 14.45 9.47
CA ILE A 646 8.97 12.98 9.41
C ILE A 646 8.84 12.52 7.95
N ILE A 647 9.79 11.71 7.51
CA ILE A 647 9.80 11.06 6.20
C ILE A 647 9.56 9.57 6.42
N GLU A 648 8.36 9.08 6.09
CA GLU A 648 7.95 7.73 6.48
C GLU A 648 7.36 6.90 5.32
N LYS A 649 7.75 5.62 5.20
CA LYS A 649 7.12 4.64 4.27
C LYS A 649 7.12 5.04 2.80
N ASN A 650 7.96 5.98 2.38
CA ASN A 650 8.09 6.37 0.99
C ASN A 650 8.92 5.34 0.21
N VAL A 651 8.73 5.30 -1.10
CA VAL A 651 9.63 4.62 -2.03
C VAL A 651 10.38 5.69 -2.83
N ILE A 652 11.69 5.80 -2.59
CA ILE A 652 12.56 6.88 -3.09
C ILE A 652 13.71 6.25 -3.87
N ALA A 653 13.53 6.10 -5.18
CA ALA A 653 14.41 5.28 -6.00
C ALA A 653 14.55 5.85 -7.41
N GLY A 654 15.66 5.50 -8.07
CA GLY A 654 15.93 5.87 -9.45
C GLY A 654 16.10 7.37 -9.69
N ASN A 655 16.43 8.16 -8.66
CA ASN A 655 16.77 9.57 -8.80
C ASN A 655 18.22 9.72 -9.31
N THR A 656 18.55 10.83 -9.97
CA THR A 656 19.90 11.03 -10.53
C THR A 656 20.97 11.41 -9.50
N ASN A 657 20.56 11.78 -8.29
CA ASN A 657 21.39 12.18 -7.15
C ASN A 657 20.87 11.47 -5.88
N THR A 658 21.21 11.97 -4.69
CA THR A 658 20.84 11.40 -3.39
C THR A 658 19.34 11.11 -3.24
N GLY A 659 19.03 9.98 -2.58
CA GLY A 659 17.65 9.62 -2.24
C GLY A 659 17.03 10.63 -1.26
N VAL A 660 17.58 10.71 -0.04
CA VAL A 660 17.15 11.66 1.00
C VAL A 660 18.34 12.46 1.52
N SER A 661 18.21 13.79 1.63
CA SER A 661 19.26 14.65 2.18
C SER A 661 18.73 15.53 3.30
N VAL A 662 19.51 15.67 4.38
CA VAL A 662 19.26 16.62 5.48
C VAL A 662 20.49 17.52 5.58
N LEU A 663 20.33 18.77 5.16
CA LEU A 663 21.40 19.73 4.96
C LEU A 663 21.26 20.90 5.95
N SER A 664 22.33 21.17 6.70
CA SER A 664 22.41 22.25 7.68
C SER A 664 23.52 23.23 7.30
N TYR A 665 23.19 24.49 6.99
CA TYR A 665 24.15 25.51 6.53
C TYR A 665 24.33 26.65 7.54
N GLY A 666 24.85 26.35 8.73
CA GLY A 666 25.07 27.34 9.79
C GLY A 666 23.83 27.68 10.63
N ASN A 667 22.67 27.12 10.26
CA ASN A 667 21.44 27.06 11.03
C ASN A 667 21.20 25.60 11.49
N ILE A 668 20.15 25.34 12.28
CA ILE A 668 19.91 24.03 12.90
C ILE A 668 18.84 23.27 12.10
N ALA A 669 19.22 22.16 11.45
CA ALA A 669 18.31 21.09 11.03
C ALA A 669 18.36 19.98 12.10
N ASN A 670 17.42 19.98 13.06
CA ASN A 670 17.40 19.02 14.16
C ASN A 670 16.17 18.11 14.16
N ASN A 671 16.33 16.96 14.82
CA ASN A 671 15.23 16.06 15.19
C ASN A 671 14.39 15.54 14.02
N ASN A 672 14.92 15.59 12.80
CA ASN A 672 14.24 15.00 11.65
C ASN A 672 14.23 13.46 11.78
N GLN A 673 13.21 12.82 11.24
CA GLN A 673 13.03 11.37 11.32
C GLN A 673 12.85 10.78 9.93
N ILE A 674 13.65 9.78 9.57
CA ILE A 674 13.59 9.03 8.32
C ILE A 674 13.28 7.58 8.68
N LEU A 675 12.03 7.18 8.49
CA LEU A 675 11.46 5.96 9.07
C LEU A 675 10.88 5.00 8.02
N SER A 676 11.32 3.75 8.02
CA SER A 676 10.68 2.68 7.23
C SER A 676 10.52 2.97 5.73
N ASN A 677 11.42 3.76 5.14
CA ASN A 677 11.41 4.06 3.71
C ASN A 677 12.14 2.97 2.93
N TRP A 678 11.77 2.82 1.66
CA TRP A 678 12.50 2.03 0.66
C TRP A 678 13.30 3.00 -0.21
N ILE A 679 14.63 2.94 -0.13
CA ILE A 679 15.53 3.91 -0.75
C ILE A 679 16.48 3.17 -1.71
N GLY A 680 16.46 3.55 -2.99
CA GLY A 680 17.22 2.88 -4.06
C GLY A 680 16.64 1.52 -4.50
N THR A 681 15.44 1.20 -4.01
CA THR A 681 14.72 -0.04 -4.34
C THR A 681 13.20 0.17 -4.24
N SER A 682 12.43 -0.84 -4.65
CA SER A 682 10.96 -0.86 -4.52
C SER A 682 10.51 -1.91 -3.50
N SER A 683 9.37 -1.68 -2.86
CA SER A 683 8.78 -2.63 -1.90
C SER A 683 8.28 -3.94 -2.52
N GLN A 684 8.36 -4.09 -3.84
CA GLN A 684 7.95 -5.30 -4.58
C GLN A 684 9.09 -6.31 -4.78
N GLY A 685 10.33 -5.94 -4.39
CA GLY A 685 11.52 -6.81 -4.45
C GLY A 685 11.96 -7.11 -5.88
N TYR A 686 13.28 -7.10 -6.13
CA TYR A 686 13.93 -7.47 -7.41
C TYR A 686 14.08 -6.42 -8.52
N TYR A 687 13.69 -5.15 -8.31
CA TYR A 687 14.02 -4.08 -9.26
C TYR A 687 15.20 -3.24 -8.77
N PHE A 688 16.35 -3.34 -9.46
CA PHE A 688 17.55 -2.55 -9.21
C PHE A 688 17.32 -1.09 -9.65
N LEU A 689 16.97 -0.22 -8.71
CA LEU A 689 16.62 1.19 -8.97
C LEU A 689 17.38 2.12 -8.04
N GLY A 690 18.68 1.87 -7.90
CA GLY A 690 19.58 2.69 -7.08
C GLY A 690 19.47 4.18 -7.41
N ASN A 691 19.57 5.02 -6.38
CA ASN A 691 19.76 6.45 -6.61
C ASN A 691 21.18 6.71 -7.15
N GLY A 692 21.35 7.80 -7.88
CA GLY A 692 22.56 8.14 -8.61
C GLY A 692 23.76 8.54 -7.75
N ASP A 693 23.53 8.78 -6.46
CA ASP A 693 24.57 9.06 -5.47
C ASP A 693 24.27 8.29 -4.16
N ASP A 694 24.26 8.95 -3.00
CA ASP A 694 24.00 8.30 -1.71
C ASP A 694 22.51 7.93 -1.53
N GLY A 695 22.23 6.96 -0.66
CA GLY A 695 20.87 6.68 -0.21
C GLY A 695 20.34 7.80 0.69
N ILE A 696 21.07 8.07 1.77
CA ILE A 696 20.79 9.13 2.75
C ILE A 696 22.05 9.96 3.01
N ASP A 697 21.95 11.29 2.92
CA ASP A 697 23.03 12.24 3.29
C ASP A 697 22.63 13.12 4.48
N LEU A 698 23.34 12.99 5.59
CA LEU A 698 23.19 13.81 6.80
C LEU A 698 24.36 14.80 6.89
N ALA A 699 24.21 15.95 6.22
CA ALA A 699 25.25 16.98 6.15
C ALA A 699 24.99 18.10 7.17
N GLY A 700 25.71 18.08 8.30
CA GLY A 700 25.54 19.01 9.41
C GLY A 700 24.25 18.81 10.22
N ALA A 701 23.48 17.76 9.94
CA ALA A 701 22.21 17.46 10.60
C ALA A 701 22.43 17.00 12.05
N LYS A 702 21.51 17.39 12.96
CA LYS A 702 21.62 17.08 14.40
C LYS A 702 20.46 16.21 14.87
N ASN A 703 20.74 15.25 15.74
CA ASN A 703 19.69 14.42 16.37
C ASN A 703 18.71 13.77 15.37
N THR A 704 19.15 13.50 14.14
CA THR A 704 18.30 12.87 13.13
C THR A 704 18.17 11.39 13.46
N LEU A 705 16.94 10.86 13.48
CA LEU A 705 16.66 9.45 13.65
C LEU A 705 16.45 8.80 12.27
N VAL A 706 17.32 7.87 11.89
CA VAL A 706 17.18 7.05 10.70
C VAL A 706 16.88 5.63 11.16
N GLN A 707 15.64 5.17 10.98
CA GLN A 707 15.21 3.90 11.54
C GLN A 707 14.39 3.02 10.59
N GLY A 708 14.72 1.72 10.54
CA GLY A 708 13.91 0.72 9.86
C GLY A 708 13.87 0.85 8.33
N ASN A 709 14.77 1.61 7.72
CA ASN A 709 14.78 1.84 6.27
C ASN A 709 15.47 0.68 5.52
N HIS A 710 15.02 0.42 4.29
CA HIS A 710 15.67 -0.47 3.33
C HIS A 710 16.43 0.37 2.31
N ILE A 711 17.77 0.38 2.37
CA ILE A 711 18.63 1.31 1.63
C ILE A 711 19.55 0.51 0.71
N TYR A 712 19.11 0.26 -0.53
CA TYR A 712 19.75 -0.72 -1.41
C TYR A 712 20.21 -0.11 -2.74
N TYR A 713 21.25 -0.69 -3.32
CA TYR A 713 21.69 -0.45 -4.70
C TYR A 713 22.10 1.00 -5.05
N ASN A 714 22.28 1.89 -4.07
CA ASN A 714 22.68 3.27 -4.34
C ASN A 714 24.11 3.30 -4.92
N GLN A 715 24.36 4.21 -5.88
CA GLN A 715 25.61 4.23 -6.64
C GLN A 715 26.81 4.70 -5.81
N SER A 716 26.57 5.33 -4.66
CA SER A 716 27.57 5.71 -3.66
C SER A 716 27.26 5.03 -2.31
N THR A 717 27.23 5.77 -1.21
CA THR A 717 27.07 5.25 0.14
C THR A 717 25.59 5.02 0.46
N GLY A 718 25.27 3.96 1.19
CA GLY A 718 23.91 3.79 1.72
C GLY A 718 23.51 4.96 2.63
N VAL A 719 24.31 5.23 3.67
CA VAL A 719 24.12 6.38 4.57
C VAL A 719 25.45 7.11 4.77
N VAL A 720 25.49 8.42 4.52
CA VAL A 720 26.64 9.29 4.84
C VAL A 720 26.28 10.28 5.96
N ILE A 721 27.19 10.45 6.91
CA ILE A 721 27.11 11.45 7.98
C ILE A 721 28.34 12.36 7.85
N ARG A 722 28.15 13.66 7.66
CA ARG A 722 29.28 14.57 7.38
C ARG A 722 29.13 15.97 7.93
N GLY A 723 30.26 16.56 8.31
CA GLY A 723 30.38 17.93 8.79
C GLY A 723 30.47 18.00 10.32
N ALA A 724 31.22 18.98 10.83
CA ALA A 724 31.47 19.15 12.27
C ALA A 724 30.20 19.36 13.12
N ASP A 725 29.12 19.83 12.49
CA ASP A 725 27.81 19.99 13.12
C ASP A 725 26.97 18.72 13.12
N ALA A 726 27.37 17.66 12.40
CA ALA A 726 26.64 16.40 12.35
C ALA A 726 26.85 15.58 13.63
N THR A 727 26.00 15.83 14.63
CA THR A 727 26.12 15.26 15.98
C THR A 727 24.81 14.69 16.50
N GLY A 728 24.89 13.62 17.32
CA GLY A 728 23.74 13.04 17.99
C GLY A 728 22.78 12.28 17.07
N ASN A 729 23.13 12.07 15.80
CA ASN A 729 22.30 11.31 14.88
C ASN A 729 22.29 9.83 15.28
N GLN A 730 21.12 9.20 15.12
CA GLN A 730 20.87 7.82 15.51
C GLN A 730 20.45 7.02 14.29
N ILE A 731 21.30 6.09 13.85
CA ILE A 731 21.04 5.20 12.72
C ILE A 731 20.78 3.82 13.28
N THR A 732 19.53 3.35 13.25
CA THR A 732 19.16 2.11 13.93
C THR A 732 18.18 1.20 13.20
N GLY A 733 18.42 -0.12 13.21
CA GLY A 733 17.48 -1.08 12.62
C GLY A 733 17.31 -0.94 11.11
N ASN A 734 18.25 -0.32 10.39
CA ASN A 734 18.18 -0.18 8.94
C ASN A 734 18.84 -1.39 8.26
N SER A 735 18.39 -1.71 7.06
CA SER A 735 18.99 -2.71 6.18
C SER A 735 19.71 -2.00 5.03
N LEU A 736 21.01 -2.21 4.89
CA LEU A 736 21.86 -1.60 3.88
C LEU A 736 22.51 -2.71 3.04
N PHE A 737 22.10 -2.82 1.78
CA PHE A 737 22.45 -3.94 0.92
C PHE A 737 22.90 -3.48 -0.47
N ASN A 738 24.07 -3.96 -0.91
CA ASN A 738 24.59 -3.77 -2.27
C ASN A 738 24.65 -2.31 -2.72
N ASN A 739 24.98 -1.40 -1.81
CA ASN A 739 25.42 -0.05 -2.14
C ASN A 739 26.91 -0.08 -2.53
N ALA A 740 27.47 1.02 -3.05
CA ALA A 740 28.91 1.08 -3.29
C ALA A 740 29.69 0.97 -1.96
N GLU A 741 29.20 1.62 -0.92
CA GLU A 741 29.67 1.51 0.47
C GLU A 741 28.45 1.45 1.40
N GLY A 742 28.52 0.71 2.50
CA GLY A 742 27.38 0.62 3.42
C GLY A 742 27.11 1.97 4.10
N MET A 743 28.01 2.42 4.96
CA MET A 743 27.91 3.69 5.67
C MET A 743 29.26 4.42 5.71
N SER A 744 29.23 5.75 5.69
CA SER A 744 30.43 6.56 5.88
C SER A 744 30.20 7.72 6.85
N ILE A 745 31.14 7.91 7.78
CA ILE A 745 31.13 8.99 8.77
C ILE A 745 32.37 9.85 8.54
N GLN A 746 32.20 11.10 8.16
CA GLN A 746 33.29 11.93 7.66
C GLN A 746 33.22 13.41 8.07
N GLU A 747 34.26 14.17 7.71
CA GLU A 747 34.29 15.64 7.86
C GLU A 747 34.02 16.13 9.29
N GLU A 748 34.66 15.55 10.30
CA GLU A 748 34.53 15.91 11.72
C GLU A 748 33.17 15.62 12.35
N ALA A 749 32.36 14.75 11.76
CA ALA A 749 31.11 14.28 12.37
C ALA A 749 31.38 13.51 13.68
N GLN A 750 30.69 13.88 14.76
CA GLN A 750 31.02 13.39 16.11
C GLN A 750 29.79 13.03 16.95
N GLY A 751 29.93 12.05 17.84
CA GLY A 751 28.87 11.73 18.80
C GLY A 751 27.62 11.14 18.16
N ASN A 752 27.76 10.43 17.04
CA ASN A 752 26.65 9.73 16.37
C ASN A 752 26.59 8.26 16.84
N SER A 753 25.39 7.67 16.81
CA SER A 753 25.12 6.31 17.27
C SER A 753 24.59 5.44 16.12
N ILE A 754 25.28 4.35 15.84
CA ILE A 754 24.98 3.40 14.78
C ILE A 754 24.70 2.06 15.45
N THR A 755 23.43 1.65 15.52
CA THR A 755 23.03 0.52 16.37
C THR A 755 22.01 -0.42 15.76
N GLY A 756 22.29 -1.72 15.75
CA GLY A 756 21.33 -2.74 15.32
C GLY A 756 20.97 -2.68 13.83
N ASN A 757 21.84 -2.16 12.98
CA ASN A 757 21.66 -2.17 11.52
C ASN A 757 22.18 -3.49 10.93
N THR A 758 21.60 -3.92 9.82
CA THR A 758 22.11 -5.00 8.97
C THR A 758 22.79 -4.40 7.76
N ILE A 759 24.09 -4.62 7.60
CA ILE A 759 24.95 -4.00 6.57
C ILE A 759 25.72 -5.11 5.87
N ASN A 760 25.28 -5.47 4.67
CA ASN A 760 25.85 -6.61 3.98
C ASN A 760 25.92 -6.46 2.45
N HIS A 761 26.79 -7.24 1.81
CA HIS A 761 26.95 -7.28 0.35
C HIS A 761 27.25 -5.94 -0.32
N ASN A 762 27.77 -4.95 0.42
CA ASN A 762 28.17 -3.69 -0.19
C ASN A 762 29.49 -3.87 -0.94
N ASN A 763 29.70 -3.10 -2.01
CA ASN A 763 30.83 -3.26 -2.92
C ASN A 763 32.18 -2.75 -2.35
N SER A 764 32.17 -2.27 -1.11
CA SER A 764 33.32 -1.76 -0.37
C SER A 764 33.13 -2.09 1.12
N ASN A 765 33.62 -1.26 2.03
CA ASN A 765 33.49 -1.44 3.47
C ASN A 765 32.03 -1.41 3.92
N GLY A 766 31.72 -2.11 5.02
CA GLY A 766 30.43 -2.00 5.69
C GLY A 766 30.22 -0.61 6.28
N ILE A 767 31.16 -0.17 7.12
CA ILE A 767 31.20 1.19 7.68
C ILE A 767 32.61 1.75 7.56
N SER A 768 32.78 2.95 7.01
CA SER A 768 34.02 3.73 7.18
C SER A 768 33.84 4.91 8.11
N VAL A 769 34.89 5.22 8.86
CA VAL A 769 35.01 6.45 9.64
C VAL A 769 36.26 7.19 9.18
N ASP A 770 36.13 8.43 8.73
CA ASP A 770 37.23 9.27 8.27
C ASP A 770 37.21 10.62 9.00
N ASN A 771 38.36 11.05 9.52
CA ASN A 771 38.54 12.33 10.24
C ASN A 771 37.37 12.67 11.21
N SER A 772 36.84 11.67 11.91
CA SER A 772 35.61 11.74 12.71
C SER A 772 35.76 10.90 13.97
N GLN A 773 35.25 11.36 15.12
CA GLN A 773 35.52 10.73 16.42
C GLN A 773 34.25 10.56 17.25
N LYS A 774 34.33 9.74 18.31
CA LYS A 774 33.25 9.54 19.28
C LYS A 774 31.97 9.01 18.64
N ASN A 775 32.11 8.24 17.56
CA ASN A 775 30.97 7.63 16.88
C ASN A 775 30.85 6.18 17.33
N THR A 776 29.74 5.89 18.01
CA THR A 776 29.47 4.59 18.61
C THR A 776 28.85 3.66 17.57
N ILE A 777 29.48 2.51 17.35
CA ILE A 777 29.04 1.49 16.40
C ILE A 777 28.81 0.21 17.20
N GLN A 778 27.55 -0.10 17.53
CA GLN A 778 27.24 -1.19 18.48
C GLN A 778 26.12 -2.11 18.01
N GLY A 779 26.31 -3.42 18.19
CA GLY A 779 25.29 -4.44 17.92
C GLY A 779 24.78 -4.46 16.48
N ASN A 780 25.56 -3.96 15.51
CA ASN A 780 25.23 -4.05 14.09
C ASN A 780 25.63 -5.42 13.56
N SER A 781 24.81 -5.96 12.65
CA SER A 781 25.10 -7.15 11.86
C SER A 781 25.79 -6.69 10.57
N ILE A 782 27.10 -6.80 10.51
CA ILE A 782 27.94 -6.35 9.39
C ILE A 782 28.66 -7.56 8.82
N TYR A 783 28.37 -7.97 7.60
CA TYR A 783 28.94 -9.19 7.02
C TYR A 783 28.82 -9.25 5.49
N GLU A 784 29.62 -10.10 4.86
CA GLU A 784 29.67 -10.31 3.41
C GLU A 784 29.84 -9.01 2.61
N ASN A 785 30.52 -8.00 3.17
CA ASN A 785 30.93 -6.82 2.41
C ASN A 785 32.23 -7.12 1.65
N TYR A 786 32.46 -6.43 0.53
CA TYR A 786 33.66 -6.68 -0.26
C TYR A 786 34.94 -6.14 0.41
N GLY A 787 34.80 -5.10 1.23
CA GLY A 787 35.85 -4.54 2.07
C GLY A 787 35.77 -5.01 3.53
N LEU A 788 36.34 -4.24 4.44
CA LEU A 788 36.25 -4.50 5.89
C LEU A 788 34.84 -4.21 6.41
N GLY A 789 34.43 -4.91 7.47
CA GLY A 789 33.18 -4.62 8.15
C GLY A 789 33.15 -3.19 8.74
N ILE A 790 34.22 -2.81 9.45
CA ILE A 790 34.46 -1.45 9.93
C ILE A 790 35.90 -1.08 9.55
N ASP A 791 36.08 0.09 8.93
CA ASP A 791 37.39 0.64 8.53
C ASP A 791 37.58 2.04 9.14
N LEU A 792 38.59 2.19 9.99
CA LEU A 792 38.93 3.45 10.65
C LEU A 792 40.07 4.16 9.92
N GLY A 793 39.74 5.20 9.15
CA GLY A 793 40.70 6.01 8.41
C GLY A 793 40.83 5.63 6.94
N ARG A 794 40.10 4.59 6.47
CA ARG A 794 40.12 4.10 5.08
C ARG A 794 41.53 3.67 4.64
N ASP A 795 42.34 3.19 5.58
CA ASP A 795 43.71 2.72 5.36
C ASP A 795 43.88 1.21 5.58
N GLY A 796 42.75 0.51 5.76
CA GLY A 796 42.71 -0.91 6.07
C GLY A 796 42.79 -1.12 7.58
N VAL A 797 43.27 -2.30 7.98
CA VAL A 797 43.25 -2.68 9.39
C VAL A 797 44.24 -1.82 10.19
N THR A 798 43.70 -1.08 11.15
CA THR A 798 44.45 -0.29 12.13
C THR A 798 45.31 -1.18 13.03
N VAL A 799 46.46 -0.65 13.47
CA VAL A 799 47.42 -1.43 14.26
C VAL A 799 47.06 -1.36 15.74
N ASN A 800 46.90 -2.52 16.38
CA ASN A 800 46.75 -2.61 17.83
C ASN A 800 48.08 -2.24 18.55
N ASP A 801 48.14 -1.10 19.23
CA ASP A 801 49.33 -0.59 19.93
C ASP A 801 49.27 -0.71 21.47
N GLU A 802 50.40 -0.58 22.17
CA GLU A 802 50.45 -0.73 23.64
C GLU A 802 50.07 0.59 24.33
N GLY A 803 48.96 0.59 25.07
CA GLY A 803 48.53 1.75 25.89
C GLY A 803 47.83 2.88 25.12
N ASP A 804 47.27 2.56 23.95
CA ASP A 804 46.55 3.38 22.96
C ASP A 804 46.37 4.86 23.35
N SER A 805 47.15 5.72 22.70
CA SER A 805 47.09 7.18 22.81
C SER A 805 46.86 7.83 21.45
N ASP A 806 46.37 7.06 20.49
CA ASP A 806 46.32 7.47 19.10
C ASP A 806 45.25 8.54 18.83
N THR A 807 45.43 9.24 17.72
CA THR A 807 44.52 10.29 17.27
C THR A 807 44.13 10.03 15.84
N GLY A 808 42.84 10.10 15.52
CA GLY A 808 42.33 9.83 14.19
C GLY A 808 40.86 9.44 14.22
N ALA A 809 40.40 8.75 13.18
CA ALA A 809 39.05 8.20 13.10
C ALA A 809 38.74 7.34 14.32
N ASN A 810 37.72 7.69 15.11
CA ASN A 810 37.41 7.06 16.40
C ASN A 810 38.64 6.88 17.31
N ALA A 811 39.55 7.85 17.31
CA ALA A 811 40.82 7.80 18.03
C ALA A 811 41.68 6.55 17.72
N LEU A 812 41.42 5.88 16.59
CA LEU A 812 42.02 4.60 16.20
C LEU A 812 41.91 3.53 17.31
N GLN A 813 40.79 3.54 18.03
CA GLN A 813 40.55 2.67 19.18
C GLN A 813 40.94 1.21 18.89
N ASN A 814 41.83 0.68 19.72
CA ASN A 814 42.24 -0.71 19.67
C ASN A 814 41.08 -1.71 19.82
N TYR A 815 41.13 -2.79 19.03
CA TYR A 815 40.18 -3.90 19.07
C TYR A 815 40.60 -5.00 20.07
N PRO A 816 39.66 -5.82 20.58
CA PRO A 816 40.00 -6.94 21.47
C PRO A 816 40.77 -8.03 20.71
N VAL A 817 41.62 -8.79 21.41
CA VAL A 817 42.34 -9.94 20.85
C VAL A 817 41.91 -11.22 21.55
N PHE A 818 41.36 -12.16 20.79
CA PHE A 818 41.04 -13.50 21.29
C PHE A 818 42.25 -14.43 21.15
N THR A 819 42.52 -15.19 22.20
CA THR A 819 43.63 -16.16 22.26
C THR A 819 43.15 -17.60 22.30
N SER A 820 41.90 -17.83 22.71
CA SER A 820 41.27 -19.15 22.73
C SER A 820 39.75 -19.00 22.64
N ALA A 821 39.12 -19.90 21.89
CA ALA A 821 37.67 -20.10 21.83
C ALA A 821 37.37 -21.60 21.81
N GLU A 822 36.98 -22.16 22.95
CA GLU A 822 36.81 -23.61 23.14
C GLU A 822 35.42 -23.94 23.71
N VAL A 823 34.73 -24.90 23.07
CA VAL A 823 33.44 -25.44 23.50
C VAL A 823 33.65 -26.72 24.30
N VAL A 824 33.13 -26.73 25.54
CA VAL A 824 33.11 -27.90 26.40
C VAL A 824 31.74 -28.01 27.06
N ALA A 825 31.10 -29.18 26.95
CA ALA A 825 29.78 -29.46 27.50
C ALA A 825 28.73 -28.39 27.15
N GLY A 826 28.71 -27.94 25.89
CA GLY A 826 27.76 -26.95 25.36
C GLY A 826 28.04 -25.48 25.77
N THR A 827 29.15 -25.22 26.46
CA THR A 827 29.56 -23.85 26.83
C THR A 827 30.81 -23.47 26.06
N ALA A 828 30.77 -22.38 25.31
CA ALA A 828 31.94 -21.78 24.68
C ALA A 828 32.64 -20.85 25.67
N THR A 829 33.92 -21.09 25.94
CA THR A 829 34.78 -20.25 26.75
C THR A 829 35.74 -19.47 25.86
N LEU A 830 35.61 -18.15 25.87
CA LEU A 830 36.47 -17.21 25.16
C LEU A 830 37.48 -16.61 26.14
N ILE A 831 38.76 -16.66 25.80
CA ILE A 831 39.84 -16.03 26.55
C ILE A 831 40.52 -15.01 25.65
N GLY A 832 40.64 -13.78 26.12
CA GLY A 832 41.22 -12.70 25.35
C GLY A 832 41.66 -11.54 26.22
N TYR A 833 42.02 -10.47 25.54
CA TYR A 833 42.45 -9.23 26.18
C TYR A 833 42.16 -8.00 25.33
N LEU A 834 42.25 -6.83 25.97
CA LEU A 834 42.28 -5.52 25.33
C LEU A 834 43.47 -4.75 25.86
N ASP A 835 44.21 -4.09 24.97
CA ASP A 835 45.25 -3.11 25.30
C ASP A 835 44.76 -1.74 24.81
N SER A 836 44.51 -0.79 25.71
CA SER A 836 44.02 0.56 25.38
C SER A 836 44.43 1.58 26.47
N GLU A 837 43.88 2.79 26.49
CA GLU A 837 44.14 3.78 27.55
C GLU A 837 43.97 3.16 28.97
N ALA A 838 44.92 3.46 29.85
CA ALA A 838 44.94 2.95 31.23
C ALA A 838 43.78 3.46 32.09
N ASN A 839 43.31 2.61 33.02
CA ASN A 839 42.28 2.94 34.00
C ASN A 839 40.94 3.41 33.42
N LYS A 840 40.53 2.85 32.27
CA LYS A 840 39.28 3.16 31.58
C LYS A 840 38.40 1.91 31.46
N GLU A 841 37.10 2.13 31.43
CA GLU A 841 36.11 1.07 31.23
C GLU A 841 35.77 0.93 29.75
N TYR A 842 35.80 -0.28 29.21
CA TYR A 842 35.51 -0.58 27.81
C TYR A 842 34.38 -1.59 27.68
N ARG A 843 33.50 -1.36 26.69
CA ARG A 843 32.51 -2.35 26.25
C ARG A 843 33.13 -3.19 25.14
N ILE A 844 33.22 -4.51 25.33
CA ILE A 844 33.65 -5.46 24.31
C ILE A 844 32.42 -6.20 23.80
N GLU A 845 32.12 -6.08 22.51
CA GLU A 845 31.02 -6.82 21.86
C GLU A 845 31.55 -8.07 21.18
N ILE A 846 30.76 -9.14 21.19
CA ILE A 846 31.12 -10.46 20.67
C ILE A 846 30.16 -10.83 19.54
N PHE A 847 30.73 -11.22 18.41
CA PHE A 847 30.00 -11.61 17.21
C PHE A 847 30.37 -13.03 16.80
N ALA A 848 29.38 -13.77 16.29
CA ALA A 848 29.59 -15.05 15.63
C ALA A 848 29.48 -14.87 14.12
N ASN A 849 30.37 -15.51 13.36
CA ASN A 849 30.47 -15.39 11.91
C ASN A 849 30.55 -16.76 11.27
N ARG A 850 29.78 -16.94 10.18
CA ARG A 850 29.74 -18.17 9.39
C ARG A 850 30.97 -18.36 8.51
N THR A 851 31.58 -17.25 8.10
CA THR A 851 32.76 -17.22 7.25
C THR A 851 33.87 -16.39 7.89
N GLN A 852 35.11 -16.73 7.55
CA GLN A 852 36.25 -15.89 7.85
C GLN A 852 36.37 -14.80 6.78
N ASP A 853 36.50 -13.55 7.21
CA ASP A 853 36.78 -12.44 6.30
C ASP A 853 38.15 -12.60 5.61
N ALA A 854 38.24 -12.18 4.35
CA ALA A 854 39.45 -12.33 3.54
C ALA A 854 40.65 -11.52 4.06
N SER A 855 40.42 -10.43 4.79
CA SER A 855 41.47 -9.63 5.43
C SER A 855 42.09 -10.32 6.66
N GLY A 856 41.42 -11.32 7.21
CA GLY A 856 41.74 -11.98 8.47
C GLY A 856 41.17 -11.27 9.71
N ASN A 857 40.81 -9.99 9.62
CA ASN A 857 40.02 -9.28 10.61
C ASN A 857 38.56 -9.45 10.23
N GLY A 858 37.85 -10.21 11.06
CA GLY A 858 36.55 -10.71 10.65
C GLY A 858 35.51 -9.60 10.65
N GLU A 859 34.39 -9.82 10.00
CA GLU A 859 33.23 -8.93 10.16
C GLU A 859 32.44 -9.34 11.42
N GLY A 860 31.24 -8.81 11.61
CA GLY A 860 30.39 -9.07 12.77
C GLY A 860 28.97 -9.42 12.36
N GLU A 861 28.75 -10.67 11.98
CA GLU A 861 27.51 -11.14 11.39
C GLU A 861 26.36 -11.26 12.42
N ASP A 862 26.52 -12.08 13.46
CA ASP A 862 25.49 -12.27 14.49
C ASP A 862 25.99 -11.75 15.83
N TYR A 863 25.40 -10.64 16.30
CA TYR A 863 25.68 -10.09 17.61
C TYR A 863 25.20 -11.03 18.73
N ARG A 864 26.12 -11.45 19.60
CA ARG A 864 25.83 -12.44 20.65
C ARG A 864 25.61 -11.81 22.01
N THR A 865 26.56 -11.00 22.45
CA THR A 865 26.58 -10.41 23.78
C THR A 865 27.67 -9.34 23.88
N TYR A 866 27.79 -8.73 25.05
CA TYR A 866 28.91 -7.87 25.41
C TYR A 866 29.40 -8.15 26.83
N ILE A 867 30.64 -7.76 27.10
CA ILE A 867 31.18 -7.63 28.45
C ILE A 867 31.73 -6.22 28.66
N THR A 868 31.91 -5.87 29.92
CA THR A 868 32.59 -4.65 30.31
C THR A 868 33.89 -5.02 31.02
N VAL A 869 34.99 -4.41 30.61
CA VAL A 869 36.32 -4.62 31.21
C VAL A 869 36.93 -3.29 31.62
N THR A 870 37.81 -3.30 32.62
CA THR A 870 38.56 -2.11 33.04
C THR A 870 40.03 -2.36 32.83
N THR A 871 40.69 -1.48 32.08
CA THR A 871 42.15 -1.54 31.86
C THR A 871 42.90 -1.20 33.14
N ASP A 872 44.04 -1.86 33.35
CA ASP A 872 44.92 -1.61 34.48
C ASP A 872 45.76 -0.33 34.30
N ASP A 873 46.72 -0.09 35.20
CA ASP A 873 47.65 1.04 35.14
C ASP A 873 48.55 1.05 33.89
N ASN A 874 48.67 -0.08 33.17
CA ASN A 874 49.42 -0.21 31.93
C ASN A 874 48.52 -0.22 30.69
N GLY A 875 47.20 -0.09 30.84
CA GLY A 875 46.29 -0.16 29.70
C GLY A 875 45.77 -1.57 29.37
N ARG A 876 46.12 -2.58 30.16
CA ARG A 876 45.78 -3.98 29.90
C ARG A 876 44.49 -4.39 30.59
N ALA A 877 43.60 -5.08 29.86
CA ALA A 877 42.45 -5.78 30.43
C ALA A 877 42.38 -7.22 29.90
N ASP A 878 42.74 -8.21 30.71
CA ASP A 878 42.49 -9.62 30.40
C ASP A 878 41.05 -10.00 30.76
N PHE A 879 40.42 -10.83 29.94
CA PHE A 879 39.05 -11.29 30.19
C PHE A 879 38.84 -12.77 29.86
N THR A 880 37.82 -13.33 30.50
CA THR A 880 37.30 -14.67 30.21
C THR A 880 35.78 -14.58 30.20
N LEU A 881 35.17 -15.03 29.12
CA LEU A 881 33.73 -15.02 28.92
C LEU A 881 33.27 -16.45 28.62
N SER A 882 32.20 -16.88 29.28
CA SER A 882 31.49 -18.12 28.95
C SER A 882 30.13 -17.77 28.37
N LEU A 883 29.79 -18.36 27.24
CA LEU A 883 28.49 -18.22 26.59
C LEU A 883 27.97 -19.58 26.14
N SER A 884 26.65 -19.66 25.94
CA SER A 884 26.05 -20.85 25.36
C SER A 884 26.57 -21.05 23.94
N ALA A 885 26.98 -22.27 23.62
CA ALA A 885 27.35 -22.65 22.25
C ALA A 885 26.11 -22.82 21.35
N GLU A 886 24.91 -22.86 21.93
CA GLU A 886 23.65 -22.89 21.18
C GLU A 886 23.54 -21.59 20.39
N ARG A 887 23.73 -21.70 19.06
CA ARG A 887 23.72 -20.60 18.06
C ARG A 887 25.03 -19.82 17.88
N LEU A 888 26.19 -20.45 18.09
CA LEU A 888 27.44 -19.93 17.54
C LEU A 888 27.73 -20.52 16.16
N TYR A 889 28.50 -19.76 15.38
CA TYR A 889 29.07 -20.17 14.10
C TYR A 889 30.56 -20.49 14.26
N SER A 890 31.22 -20.93 13.18
CA SER A 890 32.62 -21.41 13.20
C SER A 890 33.66 -20.35 13.62
N TYR A 891 33.34 -19.05 13.51
CA TYR A 891 34.28 -17.96 13.81
C TYR A 891 33.72 -16.95 14.79
N ILE A 892 34.57 -16.41 15.66
CA ILE A 892 34.25 -15.36 16.63
C ILE A 892 35.09 -14.12 16.36
N THR A 893 34.47 -12.95 16.44
CA THR A 893 35.11 -11.62 16.38
C THR A 893 34.56 -10.72 17.47
N GLY A 894 35.16 -9.54 17.62
CA GLY A 894 34.67 -8.54 18.56
C GLY A 894 35.15 -7.13 18.25
N THR A 895 34.45 -6.16 18.84
CA THR A 895 34.81 -4.74 18.82
C THR A 895 34.97 -4.25 20.26
N ALA A 896 35.73 -3.17 20.46
CA ALA A 896 35.82 -2.47 21.73
C ALA A 896 35.31 -1.04 21.57
N THR A 897 34.47 -0.58 22.49
CA THR A 897 34.02 0.82 22.57
C THR A 897 34.46 1.45 23.87
N ASN A 898 35.10 2.62 23.78
CA ASN A 898 35.55 3.40 24.94
C ASN A 898 34.45 4.33 25.51
N PRO A 899 34.63 4.92 26.70
CA PRO A 899 33.61 5.76 27.34
C PRO A 899 33.25 7.04 26.58
N ASP A 900 34.16 7.51 25.72
CA ASP A 900 33.94 8.68 24.87
C ASP A 900 33.14 8.32 23.60
N GLY A 901 32.81 7.04 23.41
CA GLY A 901 31.98 6.55 22.32
C GLY A 901 32.74 6.13 21.07
N ASN A 902 34.07 6.02 21.12
CA ASN A 902 34.86 5.55 19.99
C ASN A 902 34.83 4.01 19.94
N THR A 903 34.37 3.45 18.81
CA THR A 903 34.39 2.01 18.55
C THR A 903 35.54 1.64 17.61
N SER A 904 36.24 0.56 17.93
CA SER A 904 37.29 -0.06 17.12
C SER A 904 36.75 -0.67 15.83
N GLU A 905 37.67 -1.04 14.93
CA GLU A 905 37.40 -2.06 13.91
C GLU A 905 37.11 -3.43 14.56
N PHE A 906 36.74 -4.42 13.76
CA PHE A 906 36.61 -5.79 14.24
C PHE A 906 37.97 -6.47 14.46
N SER A 907 38.03 -7.32 15.47
CA SER A 907 39.22 -8.12 15.78
C SER A 907 39.56 -9.15 14.69
N PRO A 908 40.79 -9.69 14.70
CA PRO A 908 41.10 -10.96 14.05
C PRO A 908 40.07 -12.03 14.44
N SER A 909 39.62 -12.79 13.46
CA SER A 909 38.71 -13.91 13.71
C SER A 909 39.44 -15.05 14.44
N ILE A 910 38.77 -15.66 15.42
CA ILE A 910 39.23 -16.90 16.04
C ILE A 910 38.27 -18.04 15.71
N THR A 911 38.81 -19.16 15.27
CA THR A 911 38.02 -20.37 15.01
C THR A 911 37.54 -20.96 16.34
N LEU A 912 36.24 -21.27 16.40
CA LEU A 912 35.64 -22.00 17.51
C LEU A 912 36.10 -23.46 17.45
N THR A 913 36.59 -24.00 18.56
CA THR A 913 37.12 -25.36 18.64
C THR A 913 36.48 -26.14 19.80
N GLY A 914 36.72 -27.45 19.90
CA GLY A 914 36.27 -28.27 21.03
C GLY A 914 35.17 -29.27 20.65
N GLU A 915 34.20 -29.46 21.53
CA GLU A 915 33.06 -30.38 21.35
C GLU A 915 32.01 -29.75 20.40
N LEU A 916 32.23 -29.88 19.08
CA LEU A 916 31.34 -29.41 18.00
C LEU A 916 30.82 -30.59 17.13
N PRO A 917 29.68 -30.43 16.41
CA PRO A 917 29.25 -31.39 15.39
C PRO A 917 30.23 -31.44 14.20
N ASN A 918 30.07 -32.45 13.33
CA ASN A 918 30.82 -32.58 12.07
C ASN A 918 29.99 -33.28 11.00
N LEU A 919 29.37 -32.53 10.11
CA LEU A 919 28.44 -32.95 9.07
C LEU A 919 29.20 -33.31 7.79
N MET A 920 29.37 -34.61 7.57
CA MET A 920 30.00 -35.11 6.36
C MET A 920 28.96 -35.79 5.46
N ILE A 921 29.01 -35.51 4.15
CA ILE A 921 28.30 -36.31 3.16
C ILE A 921 29.03 -37.66 3.01
N THR A 922 28.39 -38.74 3.47
CA THR A 922 28.99 -40.09 3.46
C THR A 922 28.76 -40.86 2.16
N GLU A 923 27.66 -40.58 1.48
CA GLU A 923 27.29 -41.21 0.21
C GLU A 923 26.41 -40.25 -0.59
N ALA A 924 26.65 -40.15 -1.91
CA ALA A 924 25.75 -39.47 -2.82
C ALA A 924 25.71 -40.17 -4.19
N THR A 925 24.54 -40.17 -4.83
CA THR A 925 24.30 -40.85 -6.12
C THR A 925 23.45 -39.99 -7.04
N ALA A 926 23.79 -39.99 -8.32
CA ALA A 926 23.03 -39.40 -9.42
C ALA A 926 23.22 -40.26 -10.69
N PRO A 927 22.36 -40.13 -11.73
CA PRO A 927 22.59 -40.79 -13.01
C PRO A 927 23.91 -40.33 -13.64
N THR A 928 24.64 -41.27 -14.26
CA THR A 928 25.93 -40.97 -14.89
C THR A 928 25.81 -40.21 -16.21
N ASN A 929 24.64 -40.27 -16.86
CA ASN A 929 24.32 -39.51 -18.05
C ASN A 929 22.96 -38.82 -17.84
N VAL A 930 22.93 -37.52 -18.03
CA VAL A 930 21.74 -36.68 -17.80
C VAL A 930 21.49 -35.79 -19.02
N GLY A 931 20.22 -35.61 -19.38
CA GLY A 931 19.85 -34.68 -20.43
C GLY A 931 19.81 -33.24 -19.94
N LEU A 932 20.16 -32.28 -20.81
CA LEU A 932 19.83 -30.88 -20.54
C LEU A 932 18.31 -30.71 -20.39
N GLU A 933 17.91 -29.84 -19.47
CA GLU A 933 16.51 -29.53 -19.13
C GLU A 933 15.67 -30.72 -18.63
N GLN A 934 16.31 -31.86 -18.36
CA GLN A 934 15.64 -33.02 -17.79
C GLN A 934 15.76 -33.03 -16.27
N SER A 935 14.65 -33.37 -15.63
CA SER A 935 14.65 -33.64 -14.20
C SER A 935 15.21 -35.03 -13.93
N PHE A 936 16.17 -35.11 -13.02
CA PHE A 936 16.70 -36.38 -12.52
C PHE A 936 16.87 -36.34 -11.01
N THR A 937 16.89 -37.53 -10.41
CA THR A 937 16.95 -37.68 -8.96
C THR A 937 18.40 -37.78 -8.48
N VAL A 938 18.73 -37.00 -7.45
CA VAL A 938 19.96 -37.07 -6.68
C VAL A 938 19.61 -37.54 -5.27
N ASN A 939 20.36 -38.50 -4.74
CA ASN A 939 20.21 -38.98 -3.36
C ASN A 939 21.51 -38.77 -2.61
N TRP A 940 21.46 -38.28 -1.38
CA TRP A 940 22.65 -38.10 -0.54
C TRP A 940 22.35 -38.40 0.92
N THR A 941 23.37 -38.87 1.64
CA THR A 941 23.30 -39.19 3.06
C THR A 941 24.37 -38.43 3.83
N VAL A 942 23.93 -37.64 4.79
CA VAL A 942 24.80 -36.83 5.67
C VAL A 942 24.86 -37.49 7.03
N LYS A 943 26.05 -37.51 7.62
CA LYS A 943 26.32 -38.05 8.95
C LYS A 943 26.91 -36.97 9.84
N ASN A 944 26.41 -36.85 11.06
CA ASN A 944 27.15 -36.16 12.11
C ASN A 944 28.25 -37.10 12.66
N GLN A 945 29.49 -36.90 12.21
CA GLN A 945 30.68 -37.61 12.69
C GLN A 945 31.32 -36.94 13.92
N GLY A 946 30.78 -35.81 14.36
CA GLY A 946 31.21 -35.08 15.53
C GLY A 946 30.85 -35.81 16.83
N THR A 947 31.20 -35.19 17.95
CA THR A 947 30.99 -35.79 19.29
C THR A 947 29.77 -35.26 20.02
N VAL A 948 29.10 -34.24 19.45
CA VAL A 948 27.90 -33.62 20.01
C VAL A 948 26.80 -33.47 18.96
N THR A 949 25.56 -33.33 19.43
CA THR A 949 24.37 -33.06 18.61
C THR A 949 24.49 -31.71 17.91
N THR A 950 23.96 -31.59 16.69
CA THR A 950 23.92 -30.31 15.96
C THR A 950 23.11 -29.26 16.73
N PRO A 951 23.65 -28.06 17.03
CA PRO A 951 22.92 -27.04 17.79
C PRO A 951 21.66 -26.50 17.10
N TRP A 952 21.69 -26.33 15.78
CA TRP A 952 20.52 -25.90 15.02
C TRP A 952 19.71 -27.10 14.55
N SER A 953 18.38 -26.99 14.59
CA SER A 953 17.44 -27.98 14.07
C SER A 953 17.02 -27.71 12.63
N SER A 954 17.70 -26.78 11.94
CA SER A 954 17.45 -26.49 10.53
C SER A 954 18.68 -25.91 9.85
N TRP A 955 18.99 -26.41 8.66
CA TRP A 955 20.04 -25.88 7.78
C TRP A 955 19.71 -26.24 6.32
N SER A 956 20.66 -26.08 5.42
CA SER A 956 20.43 -26.14 3.99
C SER A 956 21.55 -26.89 3.27
N ASP A 957 21.18 -27.84 2.42
CA ASP A 957 22.09 -28.57 1.55
C ASP A 957 21.98 -28.01 0.12
N GLY A 958 23.12 -27.63 -0.47
CA GLY A 958 23.21 -27.04 -1.80
C GLY A 958 23.68 -28.03 -2.87
N ILE A 959 23.17 -27.87 -4.09
CA ILE A 959 23.64 -28.61 -5.27
C ILE A 959 23.96 -27.63 -6.39
N VAL A 960 25.17 -27.73 -6.94
CA VAL A 960 25.64 -26.96 -8.11
C VAL A 960 26.17 -27.91 -9.19
N TYR A 961 26.12 -27.48 -10.44
CA TYR A 961 26.90 -28.09 -11.52
C TYR A 961 28.20 -27.32 -11.69
N SER A 962 29.32 -28.03 -11.80
CA SER A 962 30.63 -27.44 -12.06
C SER A 962 31.37 -28.19 -13.16
N SER A 963 32.31 -27.50 -13.81
CA SER A 963 33.23 -28.13 -14.77
C SER A 963 34.44 -28.77 -14.09
N ASP A 964 34.67 -28.50 -12.81
CA ASP A 964 35.67 -29.16 -11.98
C ASP A 964 35.05 -29.64 -10.65
N ASN A 965 35.88 -30.10 -9.73
CA ASN A 965 35.46 -30.64 -8.44
C ASN A 965 35.67 -29.66 -7.27
N ILE A 966 35.73 -28.35 -7.56
CA ILE A 966 35.95 -27.30 -6.58
C ILE A 966 34.65 -26.52 -6.42
N TRP A 967 34.17 -26.37 -5.18
CA TRP A 967 33.00 -25.56 -4.86
C TRP A 967 33.38 -24.09 -4.64
N GLY A 968 32.56 -23.16 -5.12
CA GLY A 968 32.62 -21.72 -4.86
C GLY A 968 33.43 -20.90 -5.88
N ASN A 969 33.77 -21.45 -7.05
CA ASN A 969 34.47 -20.75 -8.13
C ASN A 969 33.52 -20.35 -9.29
N ASP A 970 34.01 -19.53 -10.22
CA ASP A 970 33.19 -18.88 -11.27
C ASP A 970 32.51 -19.85 -12.26
N ASN A 971 32.88 -21.13 -12.26
CA ASN A 971 32.32 -22.19 -13.10
C ASN A 971 31.23 -23.02 -12.40
N ASP A 972 30.80 -22.60 -11.21
CA ASP A 972 29.69 -23.21 -10.48
C ASP A 972 28.35 -22.61 -10.87
N TYR A 973 27.50 -23.45 -11.45
CA TYR A 973 26.13 -23.13 -11.80
C TYR A 973 25.19 -23.66 -10.73
N TYR A 974 24.62 -22.75 -9.95
CA TYR A 974 23.64 -23.10 -8.93
C TYR A 974 22.42 -23.81 -9.52
N ILE A 975 22.09 -24.99 -8.98
CA ILE A 975 20.94 -25.78 -9.43
C ILE A 975 19.80 -25.66 -8.43
N ASN A 976 20.03 -26.04 -7.16
CA ASN A 976 18.99 -26.02 -6.15
C ASN A 976 19.54 -26.05 -4.72
N ASN A 977 18.67 -25.72 -3.77
CA ASN A 977 18.90 -25.81 -2.34
C ASN A 977 17.74 -26.59 -1.68
N PHE A 978 18.08 -27.51 -0.80
CA PHE A 978 17.16 -28.29 0.01
C PHE A 978 17.29 -27.86 1.47
N TRP A 979 16.21 -27.36 2.07
CA TRP A 979 16.15 -27.08 3.50
C TRP A 979 15.92 -28.37 4.27
N ILE A 980 16.70 -28.58 5.33
CA ILE A 980 16.63 -29.71 6.23
C ILE A 980 16.02 -29.17 7.52
N ASP A 981 14.90 -29.74 7.96
CA ASP A 981 14.25 -29.41 9.22
C ASP A 981 13.45 -30.61 9.76
N SER A 982 12.82 -30.44 10.93
CA SER A 982 12.02 -31.49 11.57
C SER A 982 10.83 -32.03 10.75
N SER A 983 10.44 -31.36 9.66
CA SER A 983 9.36 -31.81 8.76
C SER A 983 9.83 -32.87 7.75
N ASN A 984 11.12 -32.91 7.44
CA ASN A 984 11.67 -33.78 6.39
C ASN A 984 12.86 -34.63 6.83
N SER A 985 13.39 -34.41 8.04
CA SER A 985 14.57 -35.13 8.55
C SER A 985 14.56 -35.28 10.08
N ASN A 986 15.41 -36.17 10.60
CA ASN A 986 15.65 -36.35 12.04
C ASN A 986 16.68 -35.33 12.57
N VAL A 987 16.27 -34.07 12.62
CA VAL A 987 17.10 -32.99 13.17
C VAL A 987 16.49 -32.43 14.47
N PRO A 988 17.30 -31.98 15.46
CA PRO A 988 18.77 -32.00 15.53
C PRO A 988 19.40 -33.39 15.38
N LEU A 989 20.57 -33.47 14.74
CA LEU A 989 21.24 -34.72 14.41
C LEU A 989 22.25 -35.10 15.51
N ASP A 990 21.96 -36.16 16.25
CA ASP A 990 22.83 -36.68 17.33
C ASP A 990 24.14 -37.28 16.77
N PRO A 991 25.19 -37.44 17.60
CA PRO A 991 26.44 -38.08 17.18
C PRO A 991 26.20 -39.46 16.56
N ASP A 992 26.91 -39.72 15.46
CA ASP A 992 26.78 -40.92 14.62
C ASP A 992 25.44 -41.10 13.88
N GLU A 993 24.45 -40.23 14.09
CA GLU A 993 23.20 -40.27 13.32
C GLU A 993 23.38 -39.75 11.90
N THR A 994 22.49 -40.21 11.02
CA THR A 994 22.46 -39.84 9.61
C THR A 994 21.06 -39.44 9.20
N TYR A 995 20.96 -38.55 8.22
CA TYR A 995 19.74 -38.39 7.42
C TYR A 995 20.03 -38.63 5.94
N THR A 996 19.01 -39.04 5.21
CA THR A 996 19.07 -39.25 3.77
C THR A 996 18.04 -38.37 3.09
N MET A 997 18.48 -37.60 2.09
CA MET A 997 17.63 -36.77 1.26
C MET A 997 17.57 -37.30 -0.16
N THR A 998 16.43 -37.06 -0.79
CA THR A 998 16.18 -37.31 -2.20
C THR A 998 15.66 -36.02 -2.83
N GLY A 999 16.40 -35.49 -3.80
CA GLY A 999 16.04 -34.26 -4.51
C GLY A 999 15.95 -34.50 -6.01
N ASN A 1000 14.90 -33.96 -6.65
CA ASN A 1000 14.84 -33.88 -8.10
C ASN A 1000 15.45 -32.54 -8.55
N VAL A 1001 16.37 -32.59 -9.49
CA VAL A 1001 17.09 -31.43 -10.02
C VAL A 1001 17.03 -31.42 -11.54
N THR A 1002 17.11 -30.22 -12.13
CA THR A 1002 17.07 -30.03 -13.59
C THR A 1002 18.22 -29.12 -14.00
N LEU A 1003 18.99 -29.53 -15.01
CA LEU A 1003 20.09 -28.70 -15.52
C LEU A 1003 19.57 -27.63 -16.50
N PRO A 1004 19.91 -26.34 -16.32
CA PRO A 1004 19.56 -25.29 -17.26
C PRO A 1004 20.12 -25.49 -18.68
N SER A 1005 19.41 -25.03 -19.72
CA SER A 1005 19.82 -25.18 -21.14
C SER A 1005 21.10 -24.45 -21.53
N TYR A 1006 21.51 -23.43 -20.79
CA TYR A 1006 22.74 -22.68 -21.09
C TYR A 1006 24.01 -23.39 -20.64
N ILE A 1007 23.90 -24.50 -19.89
CA ILE A 1007 25.06 -25.34 -19.54
C ILE A 1007 25.52 -26.11 -20.78
N ALA A 1008 26.83 -26.12 -21.04
CA ALA A 1008 27.40 -26.85 -22.16
C ALA A 1008 27.23 -28.38 -21.98
N ALA A 1009 26.74 -29.06 -23.03
CA ALA A 1009 26.59 -30.51 -23.06
C ALA A 1009 27.96 -31.23 -23.10
N THR A 1010 28.61 -31.33 -21.93
CA THR A 1010 29.95 -31.89 -21.75
C THR A 1010 30.04 -32.67 -20.43
N SER A 1011 31.19 -33.28 -20.15
CA SER A 1011 31.45 -33.91 -18.84
C SER A 1011 31.72 -32.85 -17.78
N GLY A 1012 31.19 -33.05 -16.56
CA GLY A 1012 31.44 -32.20 -15.41
C GLY A 1012 31.11 -32.92 -14.11
N TYR A 1013 30.82 -32.15 -13.06
CA TYR A 1013 30.51 -32.66 -11.73
C TYR A 1013 29.23 -32.03 -11.21
N LEU A 1014 28.44 -32.82 -10.49
CA LEU A 1014 27.51 -32.28 -9.51
C LEU A 1014 28.25 -32.18 -8.19
N LEU A 1015 28.34 -30.97 -7.63
CA LEU A 1015 28.89 -30.75 -6.31
C LEU A 1015 27.72 -30.59 -5.35
N LEU A 1016 27.77 -31.35 -4.26
CA LEU A 1016 26.83 -31.26 -3.15
C LEU A 1016 27.59 -30.68 -1.96
N LYS A 1017 27.02 -29.69 -1.28
CA LYS A 1017 27.56 -29.15 -0.04
C LYS A 1017 26.49 -29.25 1.04
N THR A 1018 26.73 -30.03 2.09
CA THR A 1018 25.85 -30.02 3.26
C THR A 1018 26.14 -28.80 4.11
N ASP A 1019 25.10 -28.30 4.78
CA ASP A 1019 25.14 -27.03 5.52
C ASP A 1019 25.84 -25.92 4.71
N GLN A 1020 25.37 -25.69 3.48
CA GLN A 1020 26.07 -24.86 2.51
C GLN A 1020 26.31 -23.42 2.99
N TYR A 1021 25.46 -22.97 3.91
CA TYR A 1021 25.49 -21.66 4.53
C TYR A 1021 26.17 -21.67 5.90
N ASN A 1022 26.82 -22.75 6.34
CA ASN A 1022 27.55 -22.88 7.60
C ASN A 1022 26.71 -22.45 8.82
N TYR A 1023 25.46 -22.91 8.92
CA TYR A 1023 24.61 -22.65 10.09
C TYR A 1023 25.14 -23.36 11.34
N GLN A 1024 25.75 -24.53 11.17
CA GLN A 1024 26.38 -25.29 12.23
C GLN A 1024 27.85 -24.88 12.32
N ALA A 1025 28.34 -24.65 13.54
CA ALA A 1025 29.77 -24.58 13.78
C ALA A 1025 30.33 -26.00 13.84
N GLU A 1026 31.33 -26.31 13.03
CA GLU A 1026 31.81 -27.68 12.85
C GLU A 1026 33.29 -27.84 13.21
N THR A 1027 33.70 -29.09 13.48
CA THR A 1027 35.13 -29.37 13.70
C THR A 1027 35.96 -29.35 12.41
N ASP A 1028 35.34 -29.61 11.25
CA ASP A 1028 35.97 -29.63 9.94
C ASP A 1028 34.96 -29.29 8.81
N ASP A 1029 34.81 -28.00 8.50
CA ASP A 1029 33.94 -27.54 7.41
C ASP A 1029 34.41 -27.99 5.99
N THR A 1030 35.60 -28.58 5.87
CA THR A 1030 36.17 -28.96 4.57
C THR A 1030 35.65 -30.30 4.05
N ASP A 1031 34.99 -31.09 4.90
CA ASP A 1031 34.45 -32.41 4.56
C ASP A 1031 32.94 -32.40 4.18
N ASN A 1032 32.34 -31.21 4.13
CA ASN A 1032 30.94 -31.00 3.77
C ASN A 1032 30.64 -31.18 2.27
N ILE A 1033 31.67 -31.26 1.41
CA ILE A 1033 31.53 -31.27 -0.05
C ILE A 1033 31.70 -32.69 -0.61
N TYR A 1034 30.78 -33.09 -1.49
CA TYR A 1034 30.85 -34.35 -2.24
C TYR A 1034 30.66 -34.11 -3.74
N SER A 1035 31.56 -34.65 -4.56
CA SER A 1035 31.51 -34.50 -6.02
C SER A 1035 31.07 -35.78 -6.73
N ILE A 1036 30.08 -35.68 -7.61
CA ILE A 1036 29.61 -36.78 -8.47
C ILE A 1036 29.93 -36.46 -9.94
N PRO A 1037 30.77 -37.25 -10.63
CA PRO A 1037 31.01 -37.04 -12.06
C PRO A 1037 29.76 -37.40 -12.89
N ILE A 1038 29.37 -36.50 -13.78
CA ILE A 1038 28.24 -36.71 -14.71
C ILE A 1038 28.63 -36.35 -16.15
N VAL A 1039 27.92 -36.95 -17.11
CA VAL A 1039 27.99 -36.59 -18.53
C VAL A 1039 26.68 -35.94 -18.91
N ILE A 1040 26.74 -34.75 -19.51
CA ILE A 1040 25.56 -34.06 -20.04
C ILE A 1040 25.43 -34.40 -21.52
N SER A 1041 24.27 -34.92 -21.91
CA SER A 1041 23.92 -35.21 -23.30
C SER A 1041 22.66 -34.43 -23.74
N GLN A 1042 22.43 -34.33 -25.05
CA GLN A 1042 21.21 -33.77 -25.62
C GLN A 1042 20.44 -34.87 -26.38
N PRO A 1043 19.10 -34.78 -26.46
CA PRO A 1043 18.31 -35.66 -27.32
C PRO A 1043 18.59 -35.42 -28.81
N ASN A 1044 18.16 -36.32 -29.69
CA ASN A 1044 18.33 -36.20 -31.13
C ASN A 1044 17.08 -36.72 -31.84
N LEU A 1045 16.26 -35.87 -32.41
CA LEU A 1045 15.03 -36.18 -33.12
C LEU A 1045 15.29 -36.31 -34.63
N ILE A 1046 15.00 -37.49 -35.15
CA ILE A 1046 15.10 -37.77 -36.59
C ILE A 1046 13.78 -38.33 -37.11
N ILE A 1047 13.53 -38.19 -38.40
CA ILE A 1047 12.44 -38.92 -39.08
C ILE A 1047 13.02 -40.19 -39.70
N THR A 1048 12.51 -41.36 -39.29
CA THR A 1048 13.05 -42.66 -39.73
C THR A 1048 12.25 -43.33 -40.83
N GLU A 1049 10.95 -43.05 -40.93
CA GLU A 1049 10.07 -43.68 -41.92
C GLU A 1049 9.05 -42.67 -42.45
N VAL A 1050 8.79 -42.72 -43.77
CA VAL A 1050 7.75 -41.93 -44.44
C VAL A 1050 6.97 -42.82 -45.41
N THR A 1051 5.65 -42.65 -45.43
CA THR A 1051 4.73 -43.21 -46.42
C THR A 1051 3.97 -42.06 -47.09
N ALA A 1052 4.25 -41.81 -48.37
CA ALA A 1052 3.58 -40.81 -49.20
C ALA A 1052 3.47 -41.30 -50.66
N PRO A 1053 2.49 -40.84 -51.45
CA PRO A 1053 2.42 -41.17 -52.87
C PRO A 1053 3.57 -40.53 -53.65
N THR A 1054 4.07 -41.22 -54.67
CA THR A 1054 5.12 -40.72 -55.57
C THR A 1054 4.58 -39.97 -56.79
N THR A 1055 3.27 -40.00 -57.01
CA THR A 1055 2.58 -39.23 -58.06
C THR A 1055 1.25 -38.68 -57.54
N ALA A 1056 0.88 -37.49 -58.00
CA ALA A 1056 -0.41 -36.87 -57.70
C ALA A 1056 -0.85 -35.91 -58.83
N THR A 1057 -2.07 -35.40 -58.74
CA THR A 1057 -2.57 -34.30 -59.58
C THR A 1057 -2.69 -33.04 -58.73
N ALA A 1058 -2.44 -31.87 -59.30
CA ALA A 1058 -2.64 -30.60 -58.59
C ALA A 1058 -4.08 -30.51 -58.05
N SER A 1059 -4.28 -29.98 -56.83
CA SER A 1059 -5.58 -29.97 -56.12
C SER A 1059 -6.10 -31.34 -55.64
N GLN A 1060 -5.33 -32.43 -55.79
CA GLN A 1060 -5.70 -33.74 -55.25
C GLN A 1060 -5.49 -33.81 -53.73
N THR A 1061 -6.39 -34.49 -53.02
CA THR A 1061 -6.18 -34.91 -51.63
C THR A 1061 -5.36 -36.19 -51.56
N ILE A 1062 -4.23 -36.14 -50.82
CA ILE A 1062 -3.31 -37.26 -50.59
C ILE A 1062 -3.21 -37.59 -49.11
N THR A 1063 -2.89 -38.85 -48.79
CA THR A 1063 -2.61 -39.31 -47.42
C THR A 1063 -1.10 -39.45 -47.23
N LEU A 1064 -0.60 -38.94 -46.10
CA LEU A 1064 0.80 -38.99 -45.70
C LEU A 1064 0.92 -39.64 -44.31
N SER A 1065 2.04 -40.31 -44.04
CA SER A 1065 2.39 -40.78 -42.70
C SER A 1065 3.89 -40.73 -42.50
N TRP A 1066 4.36 -40.36 -41.30
CA TRP A 1066 5.77 -40.36 -40.94
C TRP A 1066 5.99 -40.78 -39.49
N THR A 1067 7.20 -41.26 -39.21
CA THR A 1067 7.64 -41.71 -37.89
C THR A 1067 8.83 -40.90 -37.42
N GLY A 1068 8.67 -40.15 -36.31
CA GLY A 1068 9.77 -39.48 -35.61
C GLY A 1068 10.38 -40.41 -34.54
N LYS A 1069 11.69 -40.30 -34.31
CA LYS A 1069 12.47 -41.11 -33.37
C LYS A 1069 13.40 -40.22 -32.55
N ASN A 1070 13.49 -40.46 -31.24
CA ASN A 1070 14.62 -39.99 -30.44
C ASN A 1070 15.83 -40.94 -30.59
N ASP A 1071 16.79 -40.60 -31.46
CA ASP A 1071 18.01 -41.37 -31.75
C ASP A 1071 19.19 -41.05 -30.81
N SER A 1072 18.88 -40.73 -29.55
CA SER A 1072 19.89 -40.43 -28.53
C SER A 1072 19.89 -41.45 -27.40
N SER A 1073 20.71 -41.16 -26.37
CA SER A 1073 20.80 -41.93 -25.13
C SER A 1073 20.08 -41.27 -23.94
N VAL A 1074 19.41 -40.12 -24.17
CA VAL A 1074 18.64 -39.39 -23.16
C VAL A 1074 17.21 -39.20 -23.64
N THR A 1075 16.28 -39.02 -22.70
CA THR A 1075 14.85 -38.77 -22.98
C THR A 1075 14.68 -37.43 -23.70
N THR A 1076 13.49 -37.05 -24.17
CA THR A 1076 13.22 -35.66 -24.62
C THR A 1076 12.74 -34.81 -23.45
N GLY A 1077 13.11 -33.53 -23.42
CA GLY A 1077 12.74 -32.59 -22.35
C GLY A 1077 11.44 -31.83 -22.63
N SER A 1078 11.09 -31.62 -23.90
CA SER A 1078 9.94 -30.81 -24.29
C SER A 1078 8.62 -31.56 -24.19
N SER A 1079 7.62 -30.92 -23.59
CA SER A 1079 6.27 -31.52 -23.41
C SER A 1079 5.44 -31.54 -24.70
N TYR A 1080 5.85 -30.77 -25.71
CA TYR A 1080 5.29 -30.75 -27.06
C TYR A 1080 6.29 -30.18 -28.07
N TRP A 1081 6.04 -30.47 -29.35
CA TRP A 1081 6.65 -29.76 -30.48
C TRP A 1081 5.73 -29.85 -31.72
N TYR A 1082 6.18 -29.30 -32.85
CA TYR A 1082 5.44 -29.39 -34.11
C TYR A 1082 6.28 -29.97 -35.23
N ASP A 1083 5.71 -30.93 -35.95
CA ASP A 1083 6.27 -31.40 -37.21
C ASP A 1083 5.65 -30.62 -38.37
N GLN A 1084 6.40 -30.43 -39.45
CA GLN A 1084 5.92 -29.79 -40.66
C GLN A 1084 6.13 -30.64 -41.91
N VAL A 1085 5.21 -30.48 -42.87
CA VAL A 1085 5.34 -31.03 -44.21
C VAL A 1085 5.20 -29.91 -45.24
N VAL A 1086 6.15 -29.83 -46.17
CA VAL A 1086 6.16 -28.86 -47.27
C VAL A 1086 6.38 -29.57 -48.61
N PHE A 1087 5.90 -29.00 -49.70
CA PHE A 1087 6.32 -29.37 -51.05
C PHE A 1087 7.40 -28.40 -51.52
N SER A 1088 8.51 -28.90 -52.02
CA SER A 1088 9.63 -28.12 -52.53
C SER A 1088 10.00 -28.57 -53.94
N THR A 1089 10.62 -27.70 -54.73
CA THR A 1089 11.15 -28.10 -56.06
C THR A 1089 12.52 -28.73 -55.95
N ASN A 1090 13.14 -28.68 -54.78
CA ASN A 1090 14.43 -29.28 -54.47
C ASN A 1090 14.39 -30.03 -53.11
N ASP A 1091 15.51 -30.61 -52.67
CA ASP A 1091 15.61 -31.40 -51.43
C ASP A 1091 16.09 -30.60 -50.21
N ILE A 1092 16.04 -29.27 -50.28
CA ILE A 1092 16.43 -28.32 -49.23
C ILE A 1092 15.16 -27.80 -48.57
N TYR A 1093 15.11 -27.88 -47.23
CA TYR A 1093 14.02 -27.33 -46.43
C TYR A 1093 14.36 -25.91 -45.96
N GLY A 1094 13.38 -25.02 -45.98
CA GLY A 1094 13.44 -23.65 -45.49
C GLY A 1094 13.84 -22.59 -46.53
N ASP A 1095 13.95 -22.95 -47.81
CA ASP A 1095 14.21 -22.00 -48.89
C ASP A 1095 12.92 -21.48 -49.54
N SER A 1096 13.07 -20.63 -50.56
CA SER A 1096 11.96 -19.83 -51.08
C SER A 1096 10.94 -20.60 -51.92
N ASP A 1097 11.24 -21.83 -52.35
CA ASP A 1097 10.34 -22.68 -53.12
C ASP A 1097 9.50 -23.64 -52.28
N ASP A 1098 9.68 -23.63 -50.96
CA ASP A 1098 8.86 -24.40 -50.03
C ASP A 1098 7.42 -23.89 -49.97
N ILE A 1099 6.50 -24.76 -50.40
CA ILE A 1099 5.06 -24.58 -50.28
C ILE A 1099 4.58 -25.36 -49.06
N TYR A 1100 4.20 -24.63 -48.01
CA TYR A 1100 3.68 -25.21 -46.79
C TYR A 1100 2.39 -26.02 -47.02
N LEU A 1101 2.37 -27.27 -46.54
CA LEU A 1101 1.24 -28.19 -46.70
C LEU A 1101 0.54 -28.51 -45.38
N ASN A 1102 1.29 -28.78 -44.31
CA ASN A 1102 0.74 -29.20 -43.03
C ASN A 1102 1.68 -28.91 -41.84
N GLN A 1103 1.08 -28.72 -40.67
CA GLN A 1103 1.75 -28.71 -39.37
C GLN A 1103 1.01 -29.67 -38.44
N GLN A 1104 1.77 -30.47 -37.71
CA GLN A 1104 1.27 -31.49 -36.81
C GLN A 1104 1.76 -31.22 -35.40
N TYR A 1105 0.85 -31.10 -34.44
CA TYR A 1105 1.19 -31.00 -33.02
C TYR A 1105 1.52 -32.39 -32.45
N ILE A 1106 2.70 -32.52 -31.85
CA ILE A 1106 3.18 -33.71 -31.16
C ILE A 1106 3.15 -33.42 -29.66
N SER A 1107 2.48 -34.25 -28.88
CA SER A 1107 2.30 -34.03 -27.43
C SER A 1107 2.23 -35.35 -26.67
N SER A 1108 1.89 -35.33 -25.39
CA SER A 1108 1.72 -36.54 -24.57
C SER A 1108 0.77 -37.58 -25.20
N SER A 1109 -0.21 -37.17 -26.01
CA SER A 1109 -1.07 -38.11 -26.76
C SER A 1109 -0.33 -38.95 -27.80
N ASN A 1110 0.86 -38.50 -28.22
CA ASN A 1110 1.73 -39.16 -29.18
C ASN A 1110 2.86 -39.96 -28.51
N GLY A 1111 2.91 -39.99 -27.18
CA GLY A 1111 3.95 -40.69 -26.42
C GLY A 1111 5.06 -39.81 -25.88
N LEU A 1112 4.87 -38.48 -25.77
CA LEU A 1112 5.86 -37.61 -25.12
C LEU A 1112 5.86 -37.75 -23.59
N PRO A 1113 7.04 -37.64 -22.94
CA PRO A 1113 8.36 -37.50 -23.55
C PRO A 1113 8.84 -38.82 -24.20
N LEU A 1114 9.53 -38.74 -25.33
CA LEU A 1114 10.14 -39.91 -25.98
C LEU A 1114 11.40 -40.35 -25.21
N GLU A 1115 11.38 -41.57 -24.69
CA GLU A 1115 12.57 -42.21 -24.13
C GLU A 1115 13.62 -42.53 -25.21
N PRO A 1116 14.87 -42.83 -24.84
CA PRO A 1116 15.91 -43.21 -25.80
C PRO A 1116 15.45 -44.32 -26.76
N ASN A 1117 15.53 -44.05 -28.07
CA ASN A 1117 15.09 -44.91 -29.16
C ASN A 1117 13.58 -45.11 -29.34
N GLU A 1118 12.74 -44.41 -28.58
CA GLU A 1118 11.30 -44.44 -28.81
C GLU A 1118 10.89 -43.63 -30.04
N THR A 1119 9.73 -43.99 -30.60
CA THR A 1119 9.18 -43.39 -31.80
C THR A 1119 7.72 -43.00 -31.60
N TYR A 1120 7.27 -42.05 -32.42
CA TYR A 1120 5.86 -41.79 -32.64
C TYR A 1120 5.56 -41.84 -34.14
N THR A 1121 4.34 -42.21 -34.50
CA THR A 1121 3.89 -42.21 -35.90
C THR A 1121 2.63 -41.37 -36.03
N VAL A 1122 2.62 -40.48 -37.02
CA VAL A 1122 1.43 -39.69 -37.38
C VAL A 1122 1.02 -39.98 -38.81
N SER A 1123 -0.29 -39.96 -39.07
CA SER A 1123 -0.88 -40.00 -40.41
C SER A 1123 -1.84 -38.81 -40.59
N ASN A 1124 -1.82 -38.18 -41.76
CA ASN A 1124 -2.66 -37.04 -42.09
C ASN A 1124 -3.12 -37.06 -43.55
N THR A 1125 -4.24 -36.41 -43.86
CA THR A 1125 -4.76 -36.23 -45.22
C THR A 1125 -4.73 -34.76 -45.60
N ILE A 1126 -4.01 -34.42 -46.67
CA ILE A 1126 -3.80 -33.04 -47.11
C ILE A 1126 -4.26 -32.84 -48.56
N THR A 1127 -4.71 -31.65 -48.91
CA THR A 1127 -5.01 -31.28 -50.31
C THR A 1127 -3.84 -30.50 -50.89
N LEU A 1128 -3.25 -30.99 -51.99
CA LEU A 1128 -2.13 -30.32 -52.66
C LEU A 1128 -2.61 -28.99 -53.26
N PRO A 1129 -1.92 -27.87 -53.03
CA PRO A 1129 -2.34 -26.59 -53.58
C PRO A 1129 -2.10 -26.54 -55.11
N SER A 1130 -2.84 -25.69 -55.82
CA SER A 1130 -2.80 -25.64 -57.29
C SER A 1130 -1.47 -25.16 -57.86
N ASN A 1131 -0.62 -24.53 -57.05
CA ASN A 1131 0.72 -24.07 -57.41
C ASN A 1131 1.83 -25.08 -57.08
N ALA A 1132 1.54 -26.19 -56.38
CA ALA A 1132 2.47 -27.31 -56.23
C ALA A 1132 2.40 -28.18 -57.50
N VAL A 1133 3.25 -27.90 -58.48
CA VAL A 1133 3.20 -28.51 -59.81
C VAL A 1133 4.58 -28.98 -60.29
N GLY A 1134 4.59 -30.06 -61.06
CA GLY A 1134 5.82 -30.65 -61.59
C GLY A 1134 6.49 -31.65 -60.65
N SER A 1135 7.70 -32.05 -61.02
CA SER A 1135 8.57 -32.90 -60.20
C SER A 1135 9.14 -32.11 -59.02
N GLY A 1136 8.99 -32.63 -57.81
CA GLY A 1136 9.51 -32.02 -56.59
C GLY A 1136 9.61 -33.02 -55.44
N TYR A 1137 9.65 -32.51 -54.22
CA TYR A 1137 9.85 -33.28 -53.00
C TYR A 1137 8.83 -32.88 -51.94
N LEU A 1138 8.29 -33.87 -51.21
CA LEU A 1138 7.67 -33.66 -49.92
C LEU A 1138 8.78 -33.74 -48.85
N LEU A 1139 8.98 -32.64 -48.12
CA LEU A 1139 9.96 -32.56 -47.04
C LEU A 1139 9.22 -32.60 -45.71
N PHE A 1140 9.58 -33.56 -44.86
CA PHE A 1140 9.03 -33.74 -43.52
C PHE A 1140 10.10 -33.28 -42.53
N LYS A 1141 9.78 -32.32 -41.66
CA LYS A 1141 10.69 -31.85 -40.60
C LYS A 1141 10.08 -32.13 -39.23
N THR A 1142 10.77 -32.91 -38.39
CA THR A 1142 10.42 -33.05 -36.97
C THR A 1142 10.91 -31.83 -36.20
N ASP A 1143 10.15 -31.44 -35.17
CA ASP A 1143 10.43 -30.26 -34.34
C ASP A 1143 10.82 -29.01 -35.16
N ALA A 1144 9.93 -28.60 -36.06
CA ALA A 1144 10.21 -27.58 -37.06
C ALA A 1144 10.62 -26.21 -36.47
N TYR A 1145 10.23 -25.92 -35.23
CA TYR A 1145 10.50 -24.68 -34.51
C TYR A 1145 11.59 -24.81 -33.43
N ASN A 1146 12.28 -25.95 -33.35
CA ASN A 1146 13.36 -26.23 -32.40
C ASN A 1146 12.90 -26.05 -30.93
N TYR A 1147 11.72 -26.58 -30.59
CA TYR A 1147 11.21 -26.60 -29.22
C TYR A 1147 11.99 -27.57 -28.33
N GLN A 1148 12.56 -28.62 -28.91
CA GLN A 1148 13.50 -29.51 -28.27
C GLN A 1148 14.91 -29.05 -28.66
N THR A 1149 15.77 -28.79 -27.68
CA THR A 1149 17.20 -28.59 -28.00
C THR A 1149 17.83 -29.94 -28.30
N GLU A 1150 18.46 -30.08 -29.46
CA GLU A 1150 18.99 -31.36 -29.95
C GLU A 1150 20.52 -31.37 -30.11
N SER A 1151 21.10 -32.57 -30.12
CA SER A 1151 22.53 -32.76 -30.37
C SER A 1151 22.93 -32.49 -31.83
N ASN A 1152 21.97 -32.61 -32.75
CA ASN A 1152 22.11 -32.31 -34.15
C ASN A 1152 20.77 -31.79 -34.68
N GLU A 1153 20.74 -30.54 -35.14
CA GLU A 1153 19.54 -29.91 -35.71
C GLU A 1153 19.43 -30.11 -37.24
N ASN A 1154 20.42 -30.78 -37.84
CA ASN A 1154 20.56 -30.87 -39.30
C ASN A 1154 20.05 -32.20 -39.88
N ASP A 1155 19.61 -33.15 -39.04
CA ASP A 1155 19.07 -34.45 -39.44
C ASP A 1155 17.57 -34.61 -39.17
N ASN A 1156 16.88 -33.51 -38.86
CA ASN A 1156 15.44 -33.51 -38.54
C ASN A 1156 14.56 -33.59 -39.80
N VAL A 1157 15.16 -33.53 -41.01
CA VAL A 1157 14.44 -33.48 -42.29
C VAL A 1157 14.56 -34.79 -43.07
N TYR A 1158 13.41 -35.34 -43.48
CA TYR A 1158 13.32 -36.47 -44.42
C TYR A 1158 12.70 -36.03 -45.75
N THR A 1159 13.27 -36.48 -46.87
CA THR A 1159 12.85 -36.06 -48.22
C THR A 1159 12.22 -37.20 -49.01
N GLN A 1160 11.09 -36.91 -49.68
CA GLN A 1160 10.35 -37.90 -50.47
C GLN A 1160 9.92 -37.30 -51.82
N ALA A 1161 10.48 -37.82 -52.92
CA ALA A 1161 10.14 -37.34 -54.27
C ALA A 1161 8.67 -37.60 -54.65
N ILE A 1162 8.06 -36.64 -55.35
CA ILE A 1162 6.70 -36.70 -55.90
C ILE A 1162 6.60 -35.96 -57.25
N ASP A 1163 5.87 -36.53 -58.21
CA ASP A 1163 5.51 -35.87 -59.47
C ASP A 1163 4.04 -35.41 -59.46
N ILE A 1164 3.79 -34.09 -59.58
CA ILE A 1164 2.44 -33.51 -59.57
C ILE A 1164 2.03 -33.02 -60.97
N ALA A 1165 1.04 -33.68 -61.58
CA ALA A 1165 0.54 -33.38 -62.92
C ALA A 1165 -0.53 -32.25 -62.95
N VAL A 1166 -0.60 -31.50 -64.05
CA VAL A 1166 -1.55 -30.37 -64.26
C VAL A 1166 -2.45 -30.59 -65.49
N PRO A 1167 -3.77 -30.35 -65.40
CA PRO A 1167 -4.67 -30.37 -66.56
C PRO A 1167 -4.46 -29.19 -67.53
N ASN A 1168 -4.66 -29.40 -68.83
CA ASN A 1168 -4.48 -28.38 -69.90
C ASN A 1168 -5.82 -28.12 -70.60
N LEU A 1169 -6.43 -26.95 -70.39
CA LEU A 1169 -7.71 -26.58 -71.00
C LEU A 1169 -7.50 -25.68 -72.20
N ILE A 1170 -8.07 -26.04 -73.35
CA ILE A 1170 -8.00 -25.27 -74.60
C ILE A 1170 -9.39 -25.00 -75.16
N ILE A 1171 -9.55 -23.92 -75.93
CA ILE A 1171 -10.76 -23.66 -76.72
C ILE A 1171 -10.54 -24.16 -78.15
N THR A 1172 -11.42 -25.04 -78.65
CA THR A 1172 -11.24 -25.70 -79.95
C THR A 1172 -12.13 -25.13 -81.04
N GLU A 1173 -13.29 -24.57 -80.69
CA GLU A 1173 -14.23 -23.97 -81.67
C GLU A 1173 -14.92 -22.75 -81.07
N VAL A 1174 -15.11 -21.70 -81.88
CA VAL A 1174 -15.85 -20.48 -81.52
C VAL A 1174 -16.75 -20.08 -82.69
N THR A 1175 -18.00 -19.71 -82.39
CA THR A 1175 -18.94 -19.14 -83.35
C THR A 1175 -19.37 -17.75 -82.89
N ALA A 1176 -19.17 -16.75 -83.76
CA ALA A 1176 -19.53 -15.35 -83.56
C ALA A 1176 -19.98 -14.71 -84.89
N PRO A 1177 -20.85 -13.69 -84.86
CA PRO A 1177 -21.21 -12.95 -86.07
C PRO A 1177 -20.01 -12.16 -86.63
N THR A 1178 -19.85 -12.18 -87.95
CA THR A 1178 -18.72 -11.50 -88.64
C THR A 1178 -18.92 -9.99 -88.83
N THR A 1179 -20.11 -9.47 -88.52
CA THR A 1179 -20.43 -8.04 -88.52
C THR A 1179 -21.42 -7.75 -87.39
N ALA A 1180 -21.23 -6.62 -86.72
CA ALA A 1180 -22.16 -6.08 -85.73
C ALA A 1180 -22.12 -4.54 -85.78
N THR A 1181 -23.21 -3.91 -85.37
CA THR A 1181 -23.27 -2.45 -85.17
C THR A 1181 -23.14 -2.12 -83.69
N ALA A 1182 -22.63 -0.93 -83.37
CA ALA A 1182 -22.56 -0.48 -81.98
C ALA A 1182 -23.97 -0.50 -81.36
N SER A 1183 -24.10 -0.99 -80.13
CA SER A 1183 -25.38 -1.19 -79.44
C SER A 1183 -26.20 -2.40 -79.92
N GLN A 1184 -25.62 -3.31 -80.72
CA GLN A 1184 -26.28 -4.54 -81.17
C GLN A 1184 -25.94 -5.74 -80.29
N THR A 1185 -26.96 -6.49 -79.87
CA THR A 1185 -26.75 -7.79 -79.21
C THR A 1185 -26.22 -8.82 -80.20
N ILE A 1186 -25.10 -9.46 -79.85
CA ILE A 1186 -24.49 -10.56 -80.59
C ILE A 1186 -24.62 -11.89 -79.84
N THR A 1187 -24.72 -12.97 -80.60
CA THR A 1187 -24.81 -14.34 -80.07
C THR A 1187 -23.46 -15.04 -80.22
N LEU A 1188 -22.92 -15.60 -79.15
CA LEU A 1188 -21.62 -16.28 -79.10
C LEU A 1188 -21.77 -17.71 -78.56
N SER A 1189 -20.99 -18.64 -79.08
CA SER A 1189 -20.87 -20.02 -78.56
C SER A 1189 -19.46 -20.55 -78.77
N TRP A 1190 -18.96 -21.39 -77.85
CA TRP A 1190 -17.64 -22.01 -77.97
C TRP A 1190 -17.59 -23.42 -77.34
N THR A 1191 -16.56 -24.18 -77.71
CA THR A 1191 -16.26 -25.52 -77.17
C THR A 1191 -14.88 -25.53 -76.54
N GLY A 1192 -14.80 -25.92 -75.27
CA GLY A 1192 -13.55 -26.17 -74.55
C GLY A 1192 -13.20 -27.66 -74.51
N LYS A 1193 -11.91 -27.99 -74.42
CA LYS A 1193 -11.36 -29.36 -74.36
C LYS A 1193 -10.29 -29.45 -73.28
N ASN A 1194 -10.25 -30.56 -72.53
CA ASN A 1194 -9.08 -30.95 -71.75
C ASN A 1194 -8.08 -31.66 -72.66
N ASP A 1195 -7.02 -30.97 -73.05
CA ASP A 1195 -5.96 -31.46 -73.93
C ASP A 1195 -4.75 -32.04 -73.16
N SER A 1196 -4.93 -32.35 -71.87
CA SER A 1196 -3.93 -33.07 -71.08
C SER A 1196 -4.20 -34.57 -70.98
N SER A 1197 -3.24 -35.30 -70.42
CA SER A 1197 -3.37 -36.72 -70.08
C SER A 1197 -3.99 -36.98 -68.70
N VAL A 1198 -4.43 -35.93 -67.97
CA VAL A 1198 -4.99 -36.04 -66.61
C VAL A 1198 -6.37 -35.42 -66.52
N THR A 1199 -7.25 -36.01 -65.70
CA THR A 1199 -8.59 -35.51 -65.41
C THR A 1199 -8.51 -34.16 -64.71
N THR A 1200 -9.40 -33.21 -65.01
CA THR A 1200 -9.42 -31.92 -64.31
C THR A 1200 -9.78 -32.11 -62.83
N GLY A 1201 -8.89 -31.73 -61.91
CA GLY A 1201 -9.12 -31.87 -60.46
C GLY A 1201 -10.11 -30.87 -59.83
N SER A 1202 -10.51 -29.82 -60.58
CA SER A 1202 -11.46 -28.81 -60.11
C SER A 1202 -12.91 -29.15 -60.48
N TYR A 1203 -13.85 -28.86 -59.58
CA TYR A 1203 -15.29 -29.04 -59.79
C TYR A 1203 -15.97 -27.91 -60.58
N TYR A 1204 -15.26 -26.79 -60.81
CA TYR A 1204 -15.71 -25.67 -61.62
C TYR A 1204 -14.54 -24.82 -62.15
N TRP A 1205 -14.81 -24.01 -63.18
CA TRP A 1205 -13.97 -22.90 -63.62
C TRP A 1205 -14.81 -21.85 -64.35
N TYR A 1206 -14.16 -20.79 -64.84
CA TYR A 1206 -14.82 -19.76 -65.63
C TYR A 1206 -14.12 -19.56 -66.97
N ASP A 1207 -14.91 -19.46 -68.03
CA ASP A 1207 -14.45 -19.02 -69.35
C ASP A 1207 -14.73 -17.53 -69.50
N GLN A 1208 -13.80 -16.79 -70.11
CA GLN A 1208 -13.94 -15.36 -70.35
C GLN A 1208 -13.96 -15.06 -71.85
N VAL A 1209 -14.75 -14.05 -72.21
CA VAL A 1209 -14.87 -13.55 -73.57
C VAL A 1209 -14.62 -12.05 -73.56
N VAL A 1210 -13.70 -11.62 -74.42
CA VAL A 1210 -13.33 -10.22 -74.63
C VAL A 1210 -13.50 -9.87 -76.11
N PHE A 1211 -13.73 -8.60 -76.40
CA PHE A 1211 -13.57 -8.01 -77.71
C PHE A 1211 -12.17 -7.42 -77.79
N SER A 1212 -11.36 -7.92 -78.70
CA SER A 1212 -10.01 -7.42 -78.96
C SER A 1212 -9.93 -6.87 -80.38
N THR A 1213 -9.06 -5.89 -80.61
CA THR A 1213 -8.77 -5.43 -81.97
C THR A 1213 -7.70 -6.26 -82.65
N ASN A 1214 -7.08 -7.19 -81.90
CA ASN A 1214 -6.05 -8.10 -82.37
C ASN A 1214 -6.30 -9.54 -81.84
N ASP A 1215 -5.36 -10.47 -82.02
CA ASP A 1215 -5.45 -11.88 -81.60
C ASP A 1215 -4.66 -12.18 -80.30
N ILE A 1216 -4.27 -11.16 -79.56
CA ILE A 1216 -3.58 -11.21 -78.27
C ILE A 1216 -4.63 -11.01 -77.17
N TYR A 1217 -4.63 -11.89 -76.18
CA TYR A 1217 -5.51 -11.80 -75.01
C TYR A 1217 -4.75 -11.23 -73.81
N GLY A 1218 -5.38 -10.32 -73.08
CA GLY A 1218 -4.87 -9.67 -71.87
C GLY A 1218 -4.09 -8.37 -72.11
N ASP A 1219 -4.10 -7.81 -73.32
CA ASP A 1219 -3.48 -6.51 -73.61
C ASP A 1219 -4.48 -5.34 -73.50
N SER A 1220 -4.02 -4.12 -73.77
CA SER A 1220 -4.77 -2.90 -73.41
C SER A 1220 -5.99 -2.61 -74.29
N ASP A 1221 -6.15 -3.26 -75.45
CA ASP A 1221 -7.33 -3.09 -76.30
C ASP A 1221 -8.46 -4.08 -76.03
N ASP A 1222 -8.26 -5.03 -75.10
CA ASP A 1222 -9.26 -5.99 -74.71
C ASP A 1222 -10.40 -5.36 -73.90
N ILE A 1223 -11.59 -5.37 -74.50
CA ILE A 1223 -12.83 -4.95 -73.85
C ILE A 1223 -13.56 -6.20 -73.37
N TYR A 1224 -13.65 -6.38 -72.06
CA TYR A 1224 -14.38 -7.49 -71.47
C TYR A 1224 -15.85 -7.50 -71.89
N LEU A 1225 -16.31 -8.62 -72.45
CA LEU A 1225 -17.69 -8.81 -72.90
C LEU A 1225 -18.50 -9.65 -71.93
N ASN A 1226 -17.99 -10.81 -71.52
CA ASN A 1226 -18.74 -11.78 -70.71
C ASN A 1226 -17.81 -12.79 -70.02
N GLN A 1227 -18.31 -13.44 -68.97
CA GLN A 1227 -17.70 -14.59 -68.31
C GLN A 1227 -18.78 -15.65 -68.10
N GLN A 1228 -18.44 -16.92 -68.34
CA GLN A 1228 -19.35 -18.05 -68.18
C GLN A 1228 -18.80 -19.03 -67.16
N TYR A 1229 -19.67 -19.42 -66.23
CA TYR A 1229 -19.36 -20.41 -65.20
C TYR A 1229 -19.54 -21.83 -65.76
N ILE A 1230 -18.49 -22.64 -65.68
CA ILE A 1230 -18.49 -24.04 -66.10
C ILE A 1230 -18.48 -24.91 -64.84
N SER A 1231 -19.47 -25.79 -64.72
CA SER A 1231 -19.64 -26.65 -63.54
C SER A 1231 -20.05 -28.07 -63.93
N SER A 1232 -20.40 -28.91 -62.96
CA SER A 1232 -20.90 -30.27 -63.21
C SER A 1232 -22.07 -30.33 -64.21
N SER A 1233 -22.91 -29.28 -64.33
CA SER A 1233 -23.96 -29.19 -65.36
C SER A 1233 -23.44 -29.14 -66.80
N ASN A 1234 -22.15 -28.85 -66.98
CA ASN A 1234 -21.45 -28.78 -68.26
C ASN A 1234 -20.55 -30.00 -68.50
N GLY A 1235 -20.58 -31.02 -67.62
CA GLY A 1235 -19.83 -32.27 -67.77
C GLY A 1235 -18.52 -32.35 -66.99
N LEU A 1236 -18.38 -31.63 -65.86
CA LEU A 1236 -17.18 -31.71 -65.01
C LEU A 1236 -17.22 -32.87 -63.99
N PRO A 1237 -16.07 -33.46 -63.61
CA PRO A 1237 -14.72 -33.17 -64.11
C PRO A 1237 -14.53 -33.66 -65.55
N LEU A 1238 -13.69 -32.97 -66.31
CA LEU A 1238 -13.43 -33.28 -67.72
C LEU A 1238 -12.30 -34.30 -67.83
N GLU A 1239 -12.59 -35.49 -68.35
CA GLU A 1239 -11.59 -36.52 -68.59
C GLU A 1239 -10.62 -36.12 -69.73
N PRO A 1240 -9.45 -36.77 -69.86
CA PRO A 1240 -8.53 -36.53 -70.96
C PRO A 1240 -9.22 -36.60 -72.32
N ASN A 1241 -9.09 -35.52 -73.11
CA ASN A 1241 -9.71 -35.31 -74.41
C ASN A 1241 -11.22 -35.08 -74.44
N GLU A 1242 -11.91 -35.02 -73.31
CA GLU A 1242 -13.31 -34.64 -73.28
C GLU A 1242 -13.50 -33.14 -73.57
N THR A 1243 -14.70 -32.81 -74.06
CA THR A 1243 -15.09 -31.44 -74.42
C THR A 1243 -16.38 -31.04 -73.74
N TYR A 1244 -16.55 -29.73 -73.54
CA TYR A 1244 -17.82 -29.11 -73.13
C TYR A 1244 -18.17 -27.98 -74.10
N THR A 1245 -19.45 -27.71 -74.31
CA THR A 1245 -19.93 -26.67 -75.22
C THR A 1245 -20.86 -25.70 -74.50
N VAL A 1246 -20.66 -24.41 -74.75
CA VAL A 1246 -21.50 -23.32 -74.25
C VAL A 1246 -22.42 -22.83 -75.37
N ILE A 1247 -23.74 -22.95 -75.21
CA ILE A 1247 -24.78 -22.55 -76.17
C ILE A 1247 -25.63 -21.41 -75.55
N PRO A 1248 -26.01 -20.35 -76.29
CA PRO A 1248 -26.65 -19.18 -75.69
C PRO A 1248 -28.08 -19.44 -75.18
N SER A 1249 -28.34 -19.06 -73.92
CA SER A 1249 -29.69 -18.88 -73.36
C SER A 1249 -30.29 -17.56 -73.88
N PRO A 1250 -31.62 -17.44 -74.14
CA PRO A 1250 -32.24 -16.28 -74.81
C PRO A 1250 -32.23 -14.95 -74.03
N TYR A 1251 -31.50 -14.85 -72.91
CA TYR A 1251 -31.26 -13.63 -72.15
C TYR A 1251 -29.85 -13.71 -71.57
N PRO A 1252 -28.84 -13.13 -72.25
CA PRO A 1252 -28.44 -11.77 -71.92
C PRO A 1252 -28.35 -10.86 -73.15
N VAL A 1253 -28.93 -9.68 -72.98
CA VAL A 1253 -29.00 -8.56 -73.92
C VAL A 1253 -27.68 -7.79 -73.82
N MET A 1254 -26.95 -7.61 -74.93
CA MET A 1254 -25.82 -6.67 -75.02
C MET A 1254 -26.26 -5.48 -75.87
N GLN A 1255 -26.22 -4.26 -75.32
CA GLN A 1255 -26.03 -3.06 -76.14
C GLN A 1255 -24.52 -2.83 -76.23
#